data_AF-A0ABD6EK04-F1
#
_entry.id   AF-A0ABD6EK04-F1
#
_cell.length_a   1.000
_cell.length_b   1.000
_cell.length_c   1.000
_cell.angle_alpha   90.00
_cell.angle_beta   90.00
_cell.angle_gamma   90.00
#
_symmetry.space_group_name_H-M   'P 1'
#
loop_
_entity.id
_entity.type
_entity.pdbx_description
1 polymer ?
#
loop_
_entity_poly.entity_id
_entity_poly.type
_entity_poly.pdbx_seq_one_letter_code
_entity_poly.pdbx_strand_id
1 'polypeptide(L)'
;MDEAAKSAEKAVQYDQSRKWSAAIYFYEDAANIILSLIQDNTLPISYKEKADGYVKRAEFLKTRSNSITSPNVKSKQQLDLERAKFLLYQAFDSDEAGNVEEAVTLYSEAVEFCIKSIKSCDSCFRDKLQNLAKRALDRAEELKELKKISVSSELHLPEVPTDELSQLKLDDNKESRSSHRPTSPSLSRRVARGELLDRTELQVLATTSNINGRQYVPFLTIDLKEKFAYPVPFSDPHGHLKLSSKQLKHLKGWMRPSEFMEDPKVIEKVDSGTIKQTVISDCSFISSLAISARYESRFGKRIVTSTIYPQNRRGEPVHNPCGKYMIKLHINGVWRKVVIDDYFPIGQDGSFLCSYSQKKNELWVSLLEKGYMKVMGGYDFPGSNSSIDMHALTGWIPERMSLKSPKGSDIDSIFEKLVSRFHQGHCLVTLATGNLSKEDTSRSGLVECHAYAVLDMRNVQGKRLLMLKNPWTHLRWKGRYSEKDASNWTPSLRKELSYSPDDAQQFDDGVFWIDYESVCRFFEVFYVNWDPSLFPYTYGLHAMWSAGQGPVKDLYSVAANPQYTLEVQNKNGTCAVWILLTRHITEKNDFADNKEYITVMVYKSGKKIYLPFDPKPILEPIRINSPHYLAQFVVTDPGSQKYTLVVAQHEKQKTIYYT
;
A
#
# COMPACT_ATOMS: atom_id res chain seq x y z
N MET A 1 -16.16 9.36 -46.35
CA MET A 1 -14.91 9.76 -47.02
C MET A 1 -14.27 10.99 -46.40
N ASP A 2 -15.00 12.08 -46.18
CA ASP A 2 -14.45 13.29 -45.54
C ASP A 2 -13.86 13.04 -44.14
N GLU A 3 -14.44 12.13 -43.38
CA GLU A 3 -13.95 11.76 -42.05
C GLU A 3 -12.63 10.98 -42.12
N ALA A 4 -12.52 10.00 -43.02
CA ALA A 4 -11.27 9.29 -43.29
C ALA A 4 -10.15 10.22 -43.80
N ALA A 5 -10.50 11.21 -44.63
CA ALA A 5 -9.55 12.20 -45.13
C ALA A 5 -9.02 13.10 -44.00
N LYS A 6 -9.91 13.57 -43.11
CA LYS A 6 -9.53 14.35 -41.91
C LYS A 6 -8.66 13.56 -40.94
N SER A 7 -8.99 12.29 -40.68
CA SER A 7 -8.16 11.41 -39.84
C SER A 7 -6.79 11.16 -40.48
N ALA A 8 -6.73 10.93 -41.79
CA ALA A 8 -5.46 10.75 -42.51
C ALA A 8 -4.59 12.02 -42.52
N GLU A 9 -5.19 13.20 -42.71
CA GLU A 9 -4.47 14.48 -42.69
C GLU A 9 -3.87 14.76 -41.30
N LYS A 10 -4.66 14.53 -40.24
CA LYS A 10 -4.16 14.58 -38.86
C LYS A 10 -3.05 13.57 -38.60
N ALA A 11 -3.19 12.34 -39.11
CA ALA A 11 -2.16 11.30 -38.95
C ALA A 11 -0.82 11.75 -39.55
N VAL A 12 -0.83 12.32 -40.76
CA VAL A 12 0.36 12.86 -41.42
C VAL A 12 0.93 14.05 -40.66
N GLN A 13 0.10 14.95 -40.16
CA GLN A 13 0.55 16.10 -39.35
C GLN A 13 1.22 15.64 -38.05
N TYR A 14 0.69 14.61 -37.39
CA TYR A 14 1.29 14.02 -36.18
C TYR A 14 2.56 13.22 -36.47
N ASP A 15 2.64 12.54 -37.62
CA ASP A 15 3.86 11.85 -38.08
C ASP A 15 4.98 12.88 -38.35
N GLN A 16 4.69 13.97 -39.06
CA GLN A 16 5.65 15.06 -39.33
C GLN A 16 6.11 15.79 -38.06
N SER A 17 5.20 15.98 -37.09
CA SER A 17 5.50 16.63 -35.81
C SER A 17 6.10 15.70 -34.74
N ARG A 18 6.48 14.47 -35.12
CA ARG A 18 7.11 13.46 -34.25
C ARG A 18 6.25 13.03 -33.04
N LYS A 19 4.92 13.19 -33.11
CA LYS A 19 3.97 12.73 -32.09
C LYS A 19 3.45 11.33 -32.45
N TRP A 20 4.32 10.34 -32.27
CA TRP A 20 4.14 8.98 -32.82
C TRP A 20 2.89 8.26 -32.31
N SER A 21 2.54 8.40 -31.02
CA SER A 21 1.35 7.75 -30.43
C SER A 21 0.04 8.26 -31.03
N ALA A 22 -0.08 9.58 -31.20
CA ALA A 22 -1.23 10.20 -31.87
C ALA A 22 -1.26 9.83 -33.36
N ALA A 23 -0.11 9.83 -34.04
CA ALA A 23 -0.01 9.45 -35.45
C ALA A 23 -0.48 8.00 -35.69
N ILE A 24 -0.05 7.06 -34.85
CA ILE A 24 -0.48 5.65 -34.92
C ILE A 24 -2.00 5.53 -34.79
N TYR A 25 -2.59 6.18 -33.79
CA TYR A 25 -4.05 6.15 -33.58
C TYR A 25 -4.81 6.67 -34.80
N PHE A 26 -4.43 7.82 -35.35
CA PHE A 26 -5.13 8.41 -36.49
C PHE A 26 -4.89 7.65 -37.81
N TYR A 27 -3.75 6.96 -37.98
CA TYR A 27 -3.54 6.07 -39.12
C TYR A 27 -4.40 4.81 -39.04
N GLU A 28 -4.56 4.22 -37.85
CA GLU A 28 -5.44 3.06 -37.63
C GLU A 28 -6.91 3.44 -37.78
N ASP A 29 -7.31 4.59 -37.24
CA ASP A 29 -8.65 5.14 -37.38
C ASP A 29 -9.01 5.39 -38.87
N ALA A 30 -8.11 6.06 -39.62
CA ALA A 30 -8.31 6.27 -41.05
C ALA A 30 -8.40 4.96 -41.85
N ALA A 31 -7.59 3.96 -41.51
CA ALA A 31 -7.66 2.64 -42.14
C ALA A 31 -8.96 1.90 -41.83
N ASN A 32 -9.40 1.91 -40.57
CA ASN A 32 -10.63 1.25 -40.12
C ASN A 32 -11.88 1.88 -40.76
N ILE A 33 -11.93 3.21 -40.88
CA ILE A 33 -13.04 3.91 -41.56
C ILE A 33 -13.09 3.52 -43.04
N ILE A 34 -11.94 3.44 -43.72
CA ILE A 34 -11.89 3.03 -45.13
C ILE A 34 -12.33 1.57 -45.30
N LEU A 35 -11.89 0.67 -44.42
CA LEU A 35 -12.27 -0.75 -44.46
C LEU A 35 -13.76 -0.97 -44.17
N SER A 36 -14.34 -0.22 -43.23
CA SER A 36 -15.79 -0.23 -42.94
C SER A 36 -16.60 0.23 -44.15
N LEU A 37 -16.20 1.33 -44.79
CA LEU A 37 -16.91 1.86 -45.96
C LEU A 37 -16.82 0.94 -47.19
N ILE A 38 -15.75 0.14 -47.31
CA ILE A 38 -15.64 -0.93 -48.32
C ILE A 38 -16.59 -2.09 -48.00
N GLN A 39 -16.72 -2.48 -46.73
CA GLN A 39 -17.67 -3.53 -46.31
C GLN A 39 -19.13 -3.13 -46.57
N ASP A 40 -19.44 -1.84 -46.44
CA ASP A 40 -20.76 -1.28 -46.70
C ASP A 40 -21.04 -1.05 -48.20
N ASN A 41 -20.16 -1.49 -49.12
CA ASN A 41 -20.21 -1.27 -50.58
C ASN A 41 -20.28 0.20 -51.01
N THR A 42 -19.99 1.14 -50.12
CA THR A 42 -20.00 2.58 -50.41
C THR A 42 -18.72 3.07 -51.09
N LEU A 43 -17.63 2.31 -50.97
CA LEU A 43 -16.35 2.61 -51.59
C LEU A 43 -15.85 1.44 -52.46
N PRO A 44 -15.24 1.73 -53.63
CA PRO A 44 -14.60 0.71 -54.45
C PRO A 44 -13.44 0.01 -53.72
N ILE A 45 -13.25 -1.28 -54.02
CA ILE A 45 -12.17 -2.13 -53.48
C ILE A 45 -10.76 -1.54 -53.76
N SER A 46 -10.61 -0.66 -54.76
CA SER A 46 -9.36 0.04 -55.06
C SER A 46 -8.81 0.88 -53.89
N TYR A 47 -9.65 1.27 -52.93
CA TYR A 47 -9.19 2.00 -51.74
C TYR A 47 -8.58 1.10 -50.66
N LYS A 48 -8.65 -0.23 -50.82
CA LYS A 48 -8.04 -1.20 -49.90
C LYS A 48 -6.52 -1.04 -49.84
N GLU A 49 -5.87 -0.76 -50.97
CA GLU A 49 -4.41 -0.52 -51.01
C GLU A 49 -4.00 0.70 -50.17
N LYS A 50 -4.85 1.74 -50.11
CA LYS A 50 -4.61 2.91 -49.28
C LYS A 50 -4.78 2.59 -47.79
N ALA A 51 -5.80 1.82 -47.43
CA ALA A 51 -6.00 1.37 -46.05
C ALA A 51 -4.81 0.50 -45.58
N ASP A 52 -4.38 -0.46 -46.41
CA ASP A 52 -3.22 -1.30 -46.14
C ASP A 52 -1.93 -0.46 -46.02
N GLY A 53 -1.80 0.61 -46.79
CA GLY A 53 -0.71 1.58 -46.68
C GLY A 53 -0.68 2.30 -45.33
N TYR A 54 -1.85 2.71 -44.80
CA TYR A 54 -1.95 3.33 -43.48
C TYR A 54 -1.67 2.35 -42.34
N VAL A 55 -2.16 1.11 -42.43
CA VAL A 55 -1.84 0.04 -41.46
C VAL A 55 -0.34 -0.23 -41.44
N LYS A 56 0.30 -0.41 -42.60
CA LYS A 56 1.75 -0.61 -42.69
C LYS A 56 2.55 0.56 -42.13
N ARG A 57 2.08 1.79 -42.34
CA ARG A 57 2.73 2.99 -41.77
C ARG A 57 2.57 3.03 -40.24
N ALA A 58 1.40 2.69 -39.71
CA ALA A 58 1.16 2.59 -38.27
C ALA A 58 2.03 1.49 -37.62
N GLU A 59 2.13 0.32 -38.25
CA GLU A 59 3.01 -0.78 -37.81
C GLU A 59 4.49 -0.39 -37.88
N PHE A 60 4.91 0.31 -38.92
CA PHE A 60 6.27 0.85 -39.03
C PHE A 60 6.55 1.86 -37.91
N LEU A 61 5.61 2.77 -37.63
CA LEU A 61 5.74 3.74 -36.54
C LEU A 61 5.73 3.07 -35.16
N LYS A 62 4.95 1.99 -34.96
CA LYS A 62 5.00 1.14 -33.76
C LYS A 62 6.36 0.46 -33.60
N THR A 63 6.90 -0.09 -34.68
CA THR A 63 8.21 -0.76 -34.66
C THR A 63 9.34 0.24 -34.41
N ARG A 64 9.22 1.44 -34.97
CA ARG A 64 10.18 2.54 -34.80
C ARG A 64 10.05 3.25 -33.46
N SER A 65 8.85 3.37 -32.89
CA SER A 65 8.69 3.82 -31.49
C SER A 65 9.35 2.82 -30.56
N ASN A 66 9.19 1.52 -30.83
CA ASN A 66 9.82 0.45 -30.07
C ASN A 66 11.35 0.42 -30.23
N SER A 67 11.90 0.81 -31.39
CA SER A 67 13.36 0.87 -31.62
C SER A 67 14.01 2.17 -31.13
N ILE A 68 13.28 3.30 -31.11
CA ILE A 68 13.70 4.54 -30.43
C ILE A 68 13.61 4.39 -28.90
N THR A 69 12.78 3.47 -28.40
CA THR A 69 12.84 2.95 -27.03
C THR A 69 13.73 1.71 -26.91
N SER A 70 14.82 1.64 -27.65
CA SER A 70 15.96 0.86 -27.16
C SER A 70 16.42 1.58 -25.90
N PRO A 71 16.31 0.98 -24.70
CA PRO A 71 16.81 1.64 -23.50
C PRO A 71 18.29 1.90 -23.76
N ASN A 72 18.79 3.07 -23.40
CA ASN A 72 20.21 3.28 -23.27
C ASN A 72 20.67 2.43 -22.08
N VAL A 73 20.75 1.09 -22.27
CA VAL A 73 21.01 0.11 -21.23
C VAL A 73 22.38 0.44 -20.68
N LYS A 74 22.42 0.82 -19.40
CA LYS A 74 23.66 1.19 -18.71
C LYS A 74 24.67 0.08 -18.92
N SER A 75 25.87 0.44 -19.35
CA SER A 75 26.94 -0.53 -19.49
C SER A 75 27.24 -1.17 -18.13
N LYS A 76 27.74 -2.40 -18.11
CA LYS A 76 28.15 -3.07 -16.87
C LYS A 76 29.09 -2.19 -16.02
N GLN A 77 29.97 -1.43 -16.68
CA GLN A 77 30.89 -0.50 -16.03
C GLN A 77 30.16 0.66 -15.33
N GLN A 78 29.11 1.20 -15.94
CA GLN A 78 28.29 2.25 -15.34
C GLN A 78 27.50 1.75 -14.12
N LEU A 79 26.96 0.52 -14.20
CA LEU A 79 26.28 -0.12 -13.07
C LEU A 79 27.23 -0.39 -11.90
N ASP A 80 28.43 -0.88 -12.19
CA ASP A 80 29.46 -1.08 -11.17
C ASP A 80 29.85 0.26 -10.53
N LEU A 81 30.00 1.33 -11.31
CA LEU A 81 30.27 2.66 -10.75
C LEU A 81 29.14 3.16 -9.82
N GLU A 82 27.88 2.93 -10.17
CA GLU A 82 26.73 3.30 -9.34
C GLU A 82 26.69 2.52 -8.02
N ARG A 83 26.96 1.20 -8.07
CA ARG A 83 27.06 0.38 -6.85
C ARG A 83 28.21 0.81 -5.97
N ALA A 84 29.38 1.09 -6.55
CA ALA A 84 30.54 1.58 -5.81
C ALA A 84 30.22 2.90 -5.09
N LYS A 85 29.56 3.85 -5.78
CA LYS A 85 29.11 5.11 -5.17
C LYS A 85 28.10 4.88 -4.06
N PHE A 86 27.15 3.95 -4.22
CA PHE A 86 26.14 3.65 -3.22
C PHE A 86 26.76 3.03 -1.96
N LEU A 87 27.70 2.09 -2.11
CA LEU A 87 28.49 1.52 -0.99
C LEU A 87 29.21 2.62 -0.19
N LEU A 88 29.85 3.56 -0.89
CA LEU A 88 30.54 4.68 -0.24
C LEU A 88 29.60 5.65 0.45
N TYR A 89 28.44 5.91 -0.15
CA TYR A 89 27.42 6.75 0.48
C TYR A 89 26.92 6.14 1.79
N GLN A 90 26.68 4.82 1.84
CA GLN A 90 26.31 4.12 3.08
C GLN A 90 27.44 4.10 4.12
N ALA A 91 28.69 3.91 3.68
CA ALA A 91 29.84 3.99 4.57
C ALA A 91 29.97 5.38 5.21
N PHE A 92 29.77 6.43 4.43
CA PHE A 92 29.78 7.81 4.88
C PHE A 92 28.64 8.15 5.85
N ASP A 93 27.43 7.68 5.57
CA ASP A 93 26.31 7.84 6.51
C ASP A 93 26.56 7.12 7.83
N SER A 94 27.25 5.97 7.81
CA SER A 94 27.62 5.22 9.02
C SER A 94 28.76 5.89 9.81
N ASP A 95 29.74 6.46 9.10
CA ASP A 95 30.85 7.25 9.66
C ASP A 95 30.33 8.47 10.41
N GLU A 96 29.49 9.29 9.76
CA GLU A 96 28.86 10.45 10.40
C GLU A 96 27.93 10.08 11.57
N ALA A 97 27.28 8.92 11.51
CA ALA A 97 26.47 8.41 12.61
C ALA A 97 27.29 7.95 13.82
N GLY A 98 28.63 7.96 13.73
CA GLY A 98 29.54 7.52 14.79
C GLY A 98 29.70 5.99 14.88
N ASN A 99 29.16 5.22 13.94
CA ASN A 99 29.28 3.75 13.90
C ASN A 99 30.58 3.35 13.21
N VAL A 100 31.72 3.58 13.88
CA VAL A 100 33.07 3.44 13.30
C VAL A 100 33.35 2.03 12.76
N GLU A 101 32.91 0.96 13.44
CA GLU A 101 33.16 -0.43 13.01
C GLU A 101 32.44 -0.79 11.71
N GLU A 102 31.18 -0.41 11.60
CA GLU A 102 30.36 -0.64 10.42
C GLU A 102 30.85 0.21 9.25
N ALA A 103 31.18 1.49 9.50
CA ALA A 103 31.76 2.38 8.51
C ALA A 103 33.05 1.82 7.90
N VAL A 104 33.99 1.35 8.73
CA VAL A 104 35.25 0.74 8.27
C VAL A 104 35.00 -0.51 7.43
N THR A 105 34.03 -1.34 7.82
CA THR A 105 33.66 -2.55 7.06
C THR A 105 33.10 -2.19 5.69
N LEU A 106 32.15 -1.24 5.63
CA LEU A 106 31.55 -0.77 4.39
C LEU A 106 32.57 -0.08 3.47
N TYR A 107 33.48 0.73 4.01
CA TYR A 107 34.58 1.31 3.23
C TYR A 107 35.51 0.24 2.66
N SER A 108 35.85 -0.80 3.44
CA SER A 108 36.69 -1.90 2.98
C SER A 108 36.03 -2.67 1.83
N GLU A 109 34.75 -3.01 1.97
CA GLU A 109 33.97 -3.66 0.90
C GLU A 109 33.86 -2.79 -0.36
N ALA A 110 33.68 -1.47 -0.19
CA ALA A 110 33.65 -0.53 -1.30
C ALA A 110 34.98 -0.50 -2.07
N VAL A 111 36.11 -0.51 -1.35
CA VAL A 111 37.47 -0.57 -1.94
C VAL A 111 37.68 -1.87 -2.69
N GLU A 112 37.37 -3.02 -2.08
CA GLU A 112 37.48 -4.33 -2.72
C GLU A 112 36.64 -4.41 -4.00
N PHE A 113 35.41 -3.92 -3.95
CA PHE A 113 34.52 -3.85 -5.10
C PHE A 113 35.10 -2.97 -6.21
N CYS A 114 35.61 -1.78 -5.88
CA CYS A 114 36.25 -0.89 -6.85
C CYS A 114 37.45 -1.55 -7.53
N ILE A 115 38.34 -2.20 -6.76
CA ILE A 115 39.52 -2.91 -7.29
C ILE A 115 39.09 -4.06 -8.21
N LYS A 116 38.04 -4.81 -7.85
CA LYS A 116 37.50 -5.88 -8.67
C LYS A 116 36.95 -5.36 -9.99
N SER A 117 36.19 -4.26 -9.97
CA SER A 117 35.61 -3.64 -11.17
C SER A 117 36.66 -2.97 -12.07
N ILE A 118 37.77 -2.45 -11.51
CA ILE A 118 38.89 -1.88 -12.28
C ILE A 118 39.49 -2.89 -13.27
N LYS A 119 39.56 -4.18 -12.89
CA LYS A 119 40.10 -5.26 -13.75
C LYS A 119 39.30 -5.46 -15.04
N SER A 120 38.06 -4.98 -15.09
CA SER A 120 37.14 -5.14 -16.22
C SER A 120 36.71 -3.83 -16.89
N CYS A 121 37.39 -2.70 -16.62
CA CYS A 121 36.98 -1.36 -17.09
C CYS A 121 37.98 -0.68 -18.06
N ASP A 122 37.42 0.19 -18.90
CA ASP A 122 38.15 1.12 -19.79
C ASP A 122 38.86 2.24 -19.03
N SER A 123 39.80 2.94 -19.67
CA SER A 123 40.72 3.92 -19.05
C SER A 123 40.00 5.03 -18.27
N CYS A 124 38.93 5.62 -18.81
CA CYS A 124 38.19 6.71 -18.16
C CYS A 124 37.42 6.28 -16.89
N PHE A 125 36.83 5.08 -16.88
CA PHE A 125 36.11 4.55 -15.71
C PHE A 125 37.08 4.07 -14.64
N ARG A 126 38.25 3.59 -15.05
CA ARG A 126 39.34 3.17 -14.17
C ARG A 126 39.79 4.32 -13.27
N ASP A 127 40.02 5.51 -13.83
CA ASP A 127 40.46 6.67 -13.04
C ASP A 127 39.42 7.09 -12.00
N LYS A 128 38.12 7.05 -12.35
CA LYS A 128 37.03 7.36 -11.42
C LYS A 128 36.95 6.35 -10.28
N LEU A 129 37.03 5.05 -10.58
CA LEU A 129 37.00 3.99 -9.57
C LEU A 129 38.26 4.01 -8.70
N GLN A 130 39.43 4.30 -9.27
CA GLN A 130 40.69 4.45 -8.51
C GLN A 130 40.63 5.63 -7.54
N ASN A 131 40.13 6.78 -8.00
CA ASN A 131 39.94 7.94 -7.13
C ASN A 131 38.94 7.67 -6.00
N LEU A 132 37.85 6.96 -6.30
CA LEU A 132 36.87 6.55 -5.27
C LEU A 132 37.49 5.57 -4.27
N ALA A 133 38.20 4.55 -4.75
CA ALA A 133 38.88 3.56 -3.90
C ALA A 133 39.93 4.22 -3.00
N LYS A 134 40.73 5.15 -3.54
CA LYS A 134 41.74 5.87 -2.76
C LYS A 134 41.10 6.68 -1.62
N ARG A 135 40.08 7.49 -1.93
CA ARG A 135 39.35 8.27 -0.91
C ARG A 135 38.72 7.40 0.17
N ALA A 136 38.18 6.25 -0.23
CA ALA A 136 37.57 5.30 0.68
C ALA A 136 38.60 4.64 1.60
N LEU A 137 39.76 4.27 1.06
CA LEU A 137 40.87 3.68 1.79
C LEU A 137 41.47 4.68 2.79
N ASP A 138 41.79 5.89 2.33
CA ASP A 138 42.33 6.97 3.17
C ASP A 138 41.40 7.21 4.38
N ARG A 139 40.08 7.31 4.15
CA ARG A 139 39.11 7.50 5.23
C ARG A 139 38.98 6.29 6.16
N ALA A 140 39.04 5.07 5.62
CA ALA A 140 38.99 3.86 6.44
C ALA A 140 40.23 3.73 7.35
N GLU A 141 41.40 4.15 6.88
CA GLU A 141 42.64 4.20 7.66
C GLU A 141 42.57 5.28 8.75
N GLU A 142 42.08 6.49 8.43
CA GLU A 142 41.82 7.54 9.42
C GLU A 142 40.90 7.04 10.56
N LEU A 143 39.80 6.37 10.22
CA LEU A 143 38.86 5.83 11.20
C LEU A 143 39.47 4.73 12.07
N LYS A 144 40.33 3.88 11.49
CA LYS A 144 41.07 2.85 12.25
C LYS A 144 42.08 3.48 13.22
N GLU A 145 42.80 4.50 12.79
CA GLU A 145 43.76 5.22 13.63
C GLU A 145 43.06 6.03 14.74
N LEU A 146 41.94 6.69 14.45
CA LEU A 146 41.10 7.36 15.45
C LEU A 146 40.59 6.39 16.51
N LYS A 147 40.19 5.17 16.12
CA LYS A 147 39.82 4.10 17.07
C LYS A 147 41.00 3.64 17.91
N LYS A 148 42.20 3.55 17.33
CA LYS A 148 43.42 3.16 18.04
C LYS A 148 43.84 4.21 19.10
N ILE A 149 43.58 5.48 18.81
CA ILE A 149 43.81 6.62 19.72
C ILE A 149 42.74 6.68 20.82
N SER A 150 41.47 6.37 20.52
CA SER A 150 40.41 6.34 21.55
C SER A 150 40.56 5.15 22.50
N VAL A 151 40.91 3.97 22.00
CA VAL A 151 41.13 2.75 22.80
C VAL A 151 42.36 2.86 23.73
N SER A 152 43.33 3.72 23.41
CA SER A 152 44.48 3.99 24.29
C SER A 152 44.17 4.99 25.42
N SER A 153 43.02 5.66 25.39
CA SER A 153 42.65 6.70 26.36
C SER A 153 41.51 6.29 27.31
N GLU A 154 40.71 5.26 27.00
CA GLU A 154 39.63 4.78 27.88
C GLU A 154 39.56 3.24 27.92
N LEU A 155 39.90 2.66 29.08
CA LEU A 155 39.51 1.30 29.47
C LEU A 155 38.00 1.30 29.78
N HIS A 156 37.16 1.45 28.76
CA HIS A 156 35.73 1.21 28.89
C HIS A 156 35.44 -0.20 28.36
N LEU A 157 35.04 -1.09 29.27
CA LEU A 157 34.43 -2.37 28.92
C LEU A 157 33.29 -2.08 27.93
N PRO A 158 33.13 -2.88 26.86
CA PRO A 158 32.01 -2.70 25.94
C PRO A 158 30.72 -2.72 26.75
N GLU A 159 29.85 -1.73 26.55
CA GLU A 159 28.48 -1.83 27.03
C GLU A 159 27.89 -3.10 26.43
N VAL A 160 27.57 -4.05 27.30
CA VAL A 160 26.82 -5.24 26.93
C VAL A 160 25.61 -4.74 26.16
N PRO A 161 25.37 -5.20 24.92
CA PRO A 161 24.14 -4.86 24.21
C PRO A 161 23.01 -5.09 25.19
N THR A 162 22.22 -4.06 25.48
CA THR A 162 21.03 -4.23 26.31
C THR A 162 20.09 -5.12 25.51
N ASP A 163 20.24 -6.42 25.74
CA ASP A 163 19.35 -7.43 25.24
C ASP A 163 18.04 -7.20 26.00
N GLU A 164 17.05 -6.63 25.33
CA GLU A 164 15.70 -6.48 25.90
C GLU A 164 15.13 -7.85 26.33
N LEU A 165 15.73 -8.97 25.87
CA LEU A 165 15.46 -10.33 26.34
C LEU A 165 16.18 -10.70 27.64
N SER A 166 17.35 -10.16 27.96
CA SER A 166 18.10 -10.52 29.18
C SER A 166 17.63 -9.76 30.43
N GLN A 167 16.83 -8.69 30.27
CA GLN A 167 16.18 -8.00 31.40
C GLN A 167 14.84 -8.64 31.81
N LEU A 168 14.45 -9.76 31.18
CA LEU A 168 13.35 -10.60 31.63
C LEU A 168 13.72 -11.30 32.94
N LYS A 169 13.49 -10.63 34.07
CA LYS A 169 13.26 -11.36 35.33
C LYS A 169 12.00 -12.19 35.17
N LEU A 170 12.21 -13.48 34.93
CA LEU A 170 11.26 -14.55 35.15
C LEU A 170 10.74 -14.50 36.60
N ASP A 171 9.53 -14.01 36.82
CA ASP A 171 8.82 -14.23 38.07
C ASP A 171 8.19 -15.64 38.02
N ASP A 172 9.02 -16.66 38.28
CA ASP A 172 8.63 -18.08 38.26
C ASP A 172 7.82 -18.52 39.50
N ASN A 173 7.05 -17.63 40.14
CA ASN A 173 6.26 -18.01 41.31
C ASN A 173 4.92 -17.26 41.42
N LYS A 174 3.91 -17.73 40.67
CA LYS A 174 2.50 -17.66 41.10
C LYS A 174 1.71 -18.89 40.63
N GLU A 175 2.02 -20.05 41.20
CA GLU A 175 1.00 -21.06 41.41
C GLU A 175 0.15 -20.70 42.64
N SER A 176 -1.16 -20.60 42.43
CA SER A 176 -2.26 -20.75 43.39
C SER A 176 -2.13 -20.17 44.81
N ARG A 177 -2.93 -19.15 45.12
CA ARG A 177 -3.88 -19.15 46.27
C ARG A 177 -4.73 -17.88 46.34
N SER A 178 -5.98 -18.07 46.73
CA SER A 178 -7.03 -17.09 46.94
C SER A 178 -6.78 -16.19 48.17
N SER A 179 -7.21 -14.93 48.10
CA SER A 179 -7.95 -14.15 49.12
C SER A 179 -7.82 -12.63 48.91
N HIS A 180 -8.68 -11.88 49.59
CA HIS A 180 -9.22 -10.57 49.23
C HIS A 180 -8.35 -9.31 49.53
N ARG A 181 -8.74 -8.25 48.80
CA ARG A 181 -8.80 -6.79 49.11
C ARG A 181 -7.74 -5.84 48.50
N PRO A 182 -8.17 -4.60 48.16
CA PRO A 182 -7.51 -3.76 47.15
C PRO A 182 -6.56 -2.72 47.78
N THR A 183 -5.43 -2.53 47.14
CA THR A 183 -4.61 -1.32 47.28
C THR A 183 -4.45 -0.71 45.89
N SER A 184 -4.96 0.50 45.76
CA SER A 184 -4.86 1.39 44.60
C SER A 184 -3.40 1.57 44.16
N PRO A 185 -3.14 1.76 42.86
CA PRO A 185 -2.40 2.97 42.51
C PRO A 185 -2.90 3.68 41.23
N SER A 186 -3.07 4.99 41.41
CA SER A 186 -2.75 6.11 40.52
C SER A 186 -2.80 5.95 38.99
N LEU A 187 -3.75 6.69 38.42
CA LEU A 187 -3.80 7.23 37.07
C LEU A 187 -2.54 8.01 36.69
N SER A 188 -1.82 7.55 35.67
CA SER A 188 -1.52 8.28 34.44
C SER A 188 -0.49 7.49 33.64
N ARG A 189 -0.89 6.89 32.53
CA ARG A 189 0.07 6.35 31.55
C ARG A 189 -0.34 6.81 30.16
N ARG A 190 0.41 7.80 29.67
CA ARG A 190 0.42 8.22 28.27
C ARG A 190 0.91 7.04 27.45
N VAL A 191 0.13 6.65 26.45
CA VAL A 191 0.49 5.56 25.54
C VAL A 191 1.42 6.12 24.48
N ALA A 192 2.71 5.95 24.71
CA ALA A 192 3.76 6.12 23.73
C ALA A 192 4.99 5.31 24.17
N ARG A 193 5.32 4.29 23.36
CA ARG A 193 6.58 3.50 23.35
C ARG A 193 6.89 2.69 24.61
N GLY A 194 6.69 1.37 24.51
CA GLY A 194 7.37 0.39 25.36
C GLY A 194 6.56 -0.17 26.54
N GLU A 195 5.32 -0.61 26.33
CA GLU A 195 4.83 -1.69 27.19
C GLU A 195 5.47 -2.98 26.68
N LEU A 196 6.25 -3.62 27.54
CA LEU A 196 6.89 -4.90 27.27
C LEU A 196 5.78 -5.90 26.95
N LEU A 197 5.78 -6.43 25.72
CA LEU A 197 4.88 -7.50 25.31
C LEU A 197 5.03 -8.66 26.28
N ASP A 198 3.91 -9.18 26.79
CA ASP A 198 3.96 -10.38 27.60
C ASP A 198 4.45 -11.58 26.75
N ARG A 199 4.98 -12.60 27.42
CA ARG A 199 5.45 -13.83 26.79
C ARG A 199 4.39 -14.50 25.93
N THR A 200 3.14 -14.44 26.36
CA THR A 200 2.01 -14.98 25.59
C THR A 200 1.80 -14.20 24.29
N GLU A 201 1.89 -12.87 24.33
CA GLU A 201 1.81 -12.00 23.16
C GLU A 201 2.98 -12.23 22.21
N LEU A 202 4.20 -12.36 22.74
CA LEU A 202 5.39 -12.69 21.96
C LEU A 202 5.23 -14.04 21.25
N GLN A 203 4.67 -15.05 21.91
CA GLN A 203 4.40 -16.36 21.31
C GLN A 203 3.35 -16.27 20.19
N VAL A 204 2.28 -15.49 20.39
CA VAL A 204 1.27 -15.22 19.36
C VAL A 204 1.91 -14.54 18.14
N LEU A 205 2.69 -13.49 18.37
CA LEU A 205 3.37 -12.76 17.29
C LEU A 205 4.41 -13.61 16.59
N ALA A 206 5.18 -14.43 17.30
CA ALA A 206 6.15 -15.35 16.72
C ALA A 206 5.46 -16.39 15.83
N THR A 207 4.36 -16.99 16.31
CA THR A 207 3.56 -17.96 15.55
C THR A 207 2.99 -17.33 14.28
N THR A 208 2.41 -16.14 14.41
CA THR A 208 1.76 -15.41 13.30
C THR A 208 2.73 -14.56 12.48
N SER A 209 4.05 -14.71 12.71
CA SER A 209 5.09 -14.18 11.83
C SER A 209 5.27 -15.05 10.59
N ASN A 210 4.88 -16.33 10.65
CA ASN A 210 4.87 -17.19 9.48
C ASN A 210 3.58 -16.99 8.68
N ILE A 211 3.68 -16.35 7.53
CA ILE A 211 2.56 -16.07 6.63
C ILE A 211 2.89 -16.67 5.27
N ASN A 212 2.05 -17.56 4.76
CA ASN A 212 2.27 -18.26 3.49
C ASN A 212 3.62 -19.00 3.41
N GLY A 213 4.07 -19.57 4.53
CA GLY A 213 5.36 -20.28 4.62
C GLY A 213 6.58 -19.37 4.63
N ARG A 214 6.40 -18.05 4.80
CA ARG A 214 7.48 -17.04 4.84
C ARG A 214 7.45 -16.29 6.16
N GLN A 215 8.62 -16.03 6.72
CA GLN A 215 8.73 -15.33 8.00
C GLN A 215 8.79 -13.80 7.80
N TYR A 216 7.87 -13.09 8.43
CA TYR A 216 7.83 -11.62 8.50
C TYR A 216 7.83 -11.21 9.96
N VAL A 217 8.99 -10.86 10.50
CA VAL A 217 9.12 -10.47 11.91
C VAL A 217 8.66 -9.04 12.15
N PRO A 218 8.26 -8.69 13.40
CA PRO A 218 8.01 -7.31 13.77
C PRO A 218 9.19 -6.39 13.40
N PHE A 219 8.87 -5.17 12.96
CA PHE A 219 9.81 -4.13 12.64
C PHE A 219 10.32 -3.50 13.93
N LEU A 220 11.62 -3.61 14.18
CA LEU A 220 12.30 -3.10 15.36
C LEU A 220 13.22 -1.93 15.00
N THR A 221 13.64 -1.14 16.00
CA THR A 221 14.54 0.00 15.78
C THR A 221 15.89 -0.43 15.19
N ILE A 222 16.35 -1.65 15.48
CA ILE A 222 17.57 -2.22 14.89
C ILE A 222 17.47 -2.40 13.37
N ASP A 223 16.25 -2.58 12.81
CA ASP A 223 16.05 -2.71 11.37
C ASP A 223 16.30 -1.39 10.62
N LEU A 224 16.36 -0.25 11.32
CA LEU A 224 16.81 1.00 10.70
C LEU A 224 18.29 0.96 10.32
N LYS A 225 19.07 0.03 10.91
CA LYS A 225 20.47 -0.26 10.57
C LYS A 225 20.60 -1.43 9.59
N GLU A 226 19.50 -1.84 8.94
CA GLU A 226 19.55 -2.92 7.95
C GLU A 226 20.52 -2.55 6.80
N LYS A 227 21.43 -3.48 6.48
CA LYS A 227 22.38 -3.30 5.39
C LYS A 227 21.69 -3.41 4.04
N PHE A 228 21.87 -2.41 3.18
CA PHE A 228 21.31 -2.38 1.82
C PHE A 228 22.35 -2.47 0.72
N ALA A 229 23.60 -2.12 1.02
CA ALA A 229 24.68 -2.15 0.06
C ALA A 229 25.38 -3.53 0.05
N TYR A 230 25.46 -4.13 -1.14
CA TYR A 230 26.09 -5.44 -1.35
C TYR A 230 26.93 -5.44 -2.63
N PRO A 231 28.09 -6.15 -2.65
CA PRO A 231 28.89 -6.30 -3.87
C PRO A 231 28.16 -7.01 -5.01
N VAL A 232 27.27 -7.95 -4.68
CA VAL A 232 26.42 -8.67 -5.65
C VAL A 232 24.98 -8.20 -5.46
N PRO A 233 24.24 -7.93 -6.55
CA PRO A 233 22.82 -7.57 -6.44
C PRO A 233 22.04 -8.61 -5.64
N PHE A 234 21.23 -8.13 -4.71
CA PHE A 234 20.40 -8.94 -3.84
C PHE A 234 19.30 -9.62 -4.66
N SER A 235 19.09 -10.90 -4.39
CA SER A 235 17.97 -11.67 -4.89
C SER A 235 17.20 -12.23 -3.70
N ASP A 236 15.88 -12.24 -3.78
CA ASP A 236 15.00 -12.72 -2.72
C ASP A 236 15.26 -14.22 -2.48
N PRO A 237 15.57 -14.65 -1.24
CA PRO A 237 15.78 -16.06 -0.93
C PRO A 237 14.57 -16.96 -1.27
N HIS A 238 13.36 -16.40 -1.31
CA HIS A 238 12.15 -17.14 -1.65
C HIS A 238 11.87 -17.19 -3.17
N GLY A 239 12.77 -16.62 -3.98
CA GLY A 239 12.63 -16.54 -5.43
C GLY A 239 11.51 -15.60 -5.89
N HIS A 240 11.13 -15.75 -7.15
CA HIS A 240 10.12 -14.92 -7.79
C HIS A 240 8.70 -15.20 -7.25
N LEU A 241 7.89 -14.15 -7.17
CA LEU A 241 6.49 -14.29 -6.74
C LEU A 241 5.68 -15.05 -7.80
N LYS A 242 4.74 -15.86 -7.34
CA LYS A 242 3.82 -16.58 -8.23
C LYS A 242 2.97 -15.59 -9.01
N LEU A 243 2.94 -15.73 -10.33
CA LEU A 243 2.18 -14.87 -11.24
C LEU A 243 0.79 -15.45 -11.53
N SER A 244 -0.16 -14.57 -11.85
CA SER A 244 -1.47 -14.99 -12.33
C SER A 244 -1.38 -15.59 -13.74
N SER A 245 -2.38 -16.40 -14.13
CA SER A 245 -2.46 -16.98 -15.47
C SER A 245 -2.47 -15.93 -16.58
N LYS A 246 -3.00 -14.73 -16.32
CA LYS A 246 -3.00 -13.62 -17.29
C LYS A 246 -1.62 -13.00 -17.46
N GLN A 247 -0.86 -12.85 -16.37
CA GLN A 247 0.52 -12.34 -16.42
C GLN A 247 1.44 -13.34 -17.13
N LEU A 248 1.33 -14.64 -16.82
CA LEU A 248 2.17 -15.68 -17.44
C LEU A 248 2.07 -15.70 -18.96
N LYS A 249 0.89 -15.44 -19.53
CA LYS A 249 0.67 -15.40 -20.99
C LYS A 249 1.45 -14.29 -21.69
N HIS A 250 1.70 -13.18 -21.00
CA HIS A 250 2.35 -11.99 -21.58
C HIS A 250 3.79 -11.84 -21.11
N LEU A 251 4.27 -12.71 -20.22
CA LEU A 251 5.58 -12.62 -19.59
C LEU A 251 6.71 -12.81 -20.61
N LYS A 252 7.64 -11.86 -20.63
CA LYS A 252 8.96 -12.00 -21.25
C LYS A 252 9.96 -12.57 -20.26
N GLY A 253 9.98 -12.03 -19.05
CA GLY A 253 10.89 -12.44 -18.00
C GLY A 253 10.84 -11.52 -16.79
N TRP A 254 11.59 -11.87 -15.75
CA TRP A 254 11.83 -11.03 -14.59
C TRP A 254 13.09 -10.20 -14.83
N MET A 255 12.97 -8.88 -14.74
CA MET A 255 14.07 -7.95 -15.05
C MET A 255 14.23 -6.91 -13.94
N ARG A 256 15.46 -6.46 -13.71
CA ARG A 256 15.77 -5.35 -12.79
C ARG A 256 15.62 -4.00 -13.48
N PRO A 257 15.35 -2.91 -12.74
CA PRO A 257 15.34 -1.54 -13.26
C PRO A 257 16.58 -1.20 -14.10
N SER A 258 17.77 -1.67 -13.69
CA SER A 258 19.02 -1.45 -14.42
C SER A 258 19.04 -2.00 -15.85
N GLU A 259 18.17 -2.96 -16.17
CA GLU A 259 18.12 -3.64 -17.47
C GLU A 259 17.20 -2.92 -18.47
N PHE A 260 16.28 -2.08 -18.01
CA PHE A 260 15.26 -1.45 -18.87
C PHE A 260 14.99 0.04 -18.56
N MET A 261 15.56 0.61 -17.50
CA MET A 261 15.40 2.02 -17.10
C MET A 261 16.74 2.78 -17.16
N GLU A 262 16.69 4.03 -17.60
CA GLU A 262 17.88 4.88 -17.74
C GLU A 262 18.31 5.54 -16.44
N ASP A 263 17.37 6.03 -15.62
CA ASP A 263 17.67 6.69 -14.35
C ASP A 263 16.62 6.31 -13.30
N PRO A 264 16.68 5.08 -12.76
CA PRO A 264 15.68 4.61 -11.81
C PRO A 264 15.73 5.42 -10.51
N LYS A 265 14.57 5.92 -10.10
CA LYS A 265 14.30 6.59 -8.82
C LYS A 265 13.20 5.82 -8.09
N VAL A 266 13.22 5.84 -6.76
CA VAL A 266 12.11 5.26 -5.98
C VAL A 266 10.90 6.17 -6.10
N ILE A 267 11.05 7.42 -5.65
CA ILE A 267 10.02 8.47 -5.75
C ILE A 267 10.71 9.75 -6.25
N GLU A 268 10.19 10.36 -7.31
CA GLU A 268 10.55 11.73 -7.67
C GLU A 268 9.55 12.72 -7.07
N LYS A 269 8.26 12.44 -7.24
CA LYS A 269 7.18 13.18 -6.57
C LYS A 269 6.03 12.23 -6.30
N VAL A 270 5.59 12.17 -5.05
CA VAL A 270 4.39 11.43 -4.65
C VAL A 270 3.18 12.04 -5.37
N ASP A 271 2.67 11.33 -6.36
CA ASP A 271 1.56 11.78 -7.20
C ASP A 271 0.58 10.62 -7.39
N SER A 272 -0.65 10.81 -6.93
CA SER A 272 -1.73 9.84 -7.11
C SER A 272 -2.16 9.70 -8.57
N GLY A 273 -1.97 10.75 -9.39
CA GLY A 273 -2.37 10.79 -10.79
C GLY A 273 -1.62 9.77 -11.65
N THR A 274 -0.33 9.55 -11.36
CA THR A 274 0.54 8.70 -12.18
C THR A 274 0.37 7.21 -11.94
N ILE A 275 -0.34 6.81 -10.88
CA ILE A 275 -0.54 5.40 -10.54
C ILE A 275 -1.44 4.74 -11.57
N LYS A 276 -0.94 3.65 -12.16
CA LYS A 276 -1.67 2.82 -13.12
C LYS A 276 -1.57 1.34 -12.76
N GLN A 277 -2.73 0.71 -12.65
CA GLN A 277 -2.86 -0.73 -12.47
C GLN A 277 -2.87 -1.43 -13.84
N THR A 278 -2.30 -2.63 -13.88
CA THR A 278 -2.20 -3.46 -15.09
C THR A 278 -3.01 -4.74 -14.95
N VAL A 279 -2.40 -5.90 -15.19
CA VAL A 279 -3.06 -7.21 -15.33
C VAL A 279 -3.33 -7.86 -13.95
N ILE A 280 -3.09 -7.14 -12.86
CA ILE A 280 -3.24 -7.62 -11.49
C ILE A 280 -4.69 -7.47 -11.01
N SER A 281 -5.17 -8.45 -10.25
CA SER A 281 -6.54 -8.52 -9.74
C SER A 281 -6.81 -7.57 -8.56
N ASP A 282 -5.80 -7.22 -7.79
CA ASP A 282 -5.94 -6.48 -6.52
C ASP A 282 -6.07 -4.95 -6.72
N CYS A 283 -7.23 -4.51 -7.20
CA CYS A 283 -7.52 -3.09 -7.40
C CYS A 283 -7.63 -2.27 -6.11
N SER A 284 -7.95 -2.92 -5.00
CA SER A 284 -8.17 -2.28 -3.71
C SER A 284 -6.87 -1.79 -3.11
N PHE A 285 -5.76 -2.53 -3.23
CA PHE A 285 -4.46 -2.06 -2.77
C PHE A 285 -3.96 -0.86 -3.57
N ILE A 286 -4.15 -0.87 -4.90
CA ILE A 286 -3.73 0.26 -5.75
C ILE A 286 -4.58 1.51 -5.51
N SER A 287 -5.89 1.35 -5.28
CA SER A 287 -6.74 2.46 -4.84
C SER A 287 -6.30 3.02 -3.48
N SER A 288 -5.88 2.14 -2.57
CA SER A 288 -5.33 2.50 -1.26
C SER A 288 -4.03 3.30 -1.37
N LEU A 289 -3.14 2.92 -2.29
CA LEU A 289 -1.93 3.69 -2.61
C LEU A 289 -2.27 5.06 -3.18
N ALA A 290 -3.25 5.16 -4.08
CA ALA A 290 -3.65 6.42 -4.69
C ALA A 290 -4.17 7.44 -3.66
N ILE A 291 -5.04 7.01 -2.74
CA ILE A 291 -5.51 7.92 -1.69
C ILE A 291 -4.42 8.25 -0.67
N SER A 292 -3.55 7.29 -0.32
CA SER A 292 -2.43 7.54 0.59
C SER A 292 -1.42 8.54 0.00
N ALA A 293 -1.12 8.43 -1.30
CA ALA A 293 -0.27 9.37 -2.01
C ALA A 293 -0.87 10.79 -2.06
N ARG A 294 -2.18 10.87 -2.34
CA ARG A 294 -2.92 12.14 -2.33
C ARG A 294 -2.93 12.79 -0.94
N TYR A 295 -3.11 11.98 0.11
CA TYR A 295 -3.10 12.44 1.50
C TYR A 295 -1.74 13.03 1.88
N GLU A 296 -0.66 12.32 1.60
CA GLU A 296 0.70 12.77 1.89
C GLU A 296 1.02 14.10 1.20
N SER A 297 0.64 14.23 -0.08
CA SER A 297 0.78 15.47 -0.84
C SER A 297 -0.02 16.63 -0.25
N ARG A 298 -1.24 16.36 0.24
CA ARG A 298 -2.17 17.38 0.76
C ARG A 298 -1.82 17.86 2.16
N PHE A 299 -1.43 16.95 3.06
CA PHE A 299 -1.25 17.25 4.49
C PHE A 299 0.22 17.26 4.94
N GLY A 300 1.16 16.88 4.07
CA GLY A 300 2.59 16.82 4.40
C GLY A 300 2.95 15.73 5.42
N LYS A 301 2.01 14.84 5.77
CA LYS A 301 2.24 13.69 6.64
C LYS A 301 2.67 12.50 5.81
N ARG A 302 3.85 11.96 6.12
CA ARG A 302 4.44 10.83 5.40
C ARG A 302 3.72 9.52 5.76
N ILE A 303 3.10 8.90 4.76
CA ILE A 303 2.43 7.60 4.87
C ILE A 303 3.02 6.63 3.84
N VAL A 304 3.26 7.11 2.62
CA VAL A 304 3.84 6.32 1.52
C VAL A 304 5.36 6.36 1.60
N THR A 305 5.97 7.54 1.73
CA THR A 305 7.44 7.64 1.75
C THR A 305 8.08 6.96 2.96
N SER A 306 7.40 6.94 4.11
CA SER A 306 7.90 6.33 5.35
C SER A 306 7.94 4.80 5.35
N THR A 307 7.32 4.14 4.36
CA THR A 307 7.20 2.68 4.32
C THR A 307 8.28 2.00 3.46
N ILE A 308 9.02 2.75 2.64
CA ILE A 308 10.02 2.19 1.71
C ILE A 308 11.43 2.52 2.21
N TYR A 309 12.29 1.51 2.27
CA TYR A 309 13.71 1.61 2.64
C TYR A 309 14.58 0.98 1.55
N PRO A 310 15.82 1.47 1.32
CA PRO A 310 16.56 2.42 2.14
C PRO A 310 16.05 3.87 2.05
N GLN A 311 16.32 4.67 3.09
CA GLN A 311 15.98 6.08 3.15
C GLN A 311 17.25 6.93 3.34
N ASN A 312 17.24 8.16 2.82
CA ASN A 312 18.26 9.14 3.13
C ASN A 312 18.05 9.74 4.54
N ARG A 313 18.95 10.64 4.96
CA ARG A 313 18.86 11.35 6.26
C ARG A 313 17.58 12.16 6.45
N ARG A 314 16.95 12.58 5.34
CA ARG A 314 15.67 13.30 5.37
C ARG A 314 14.50 12.34 5.53
N GLY A 315 14.71 11.03 5.59
CA GLY A 315 13.67 9.99 5.64
C GLY A 315 12.96 9.80 4.29
N GLU A 316 13.62 10.12 3.18
CA GLU A 316 13.08 9.96 1.83
C GLU A 316 13.64 8.67 1.19
N PRO A 317 12.82 7.85 0.54
CA PRO A 317 13.27 6.61 -0.12
C PRO A 317 14.30 6.87 -1.21
N VAL A 318 15.38 6.09 -1.22
CA VAL A 318 16.47 6.20 -2.20
C VAL A 318 16.60 4.95 -3.05
N HIS A 319 16.97 5.13 -4.32
CA HIS A 319 17.21 4.01 -5.21
C HIS A 319 18.45 3.22 -4.77
N ASN A 320 18.29 1.91 -4.64
CA ASN A 320 19.36 0.99 -4.32
C ASN A 320 19.78 0.19 -5.57
N PRO A 321 20.96 0.46 -6.16
CA PRO A 321 21.48 -0.28 -7.32
C PRO A 321 21.92 -1.73 -6.99
N CYS A 322 21.99 -2.09 -5.70
CA CYS A 322 22.15 -3.47 -5.26
C CYS A 322 20.81 -4.22 -5.24
N GLY A 323 19.68 -3.56 -5.50
CA GLY A 323 18.38 -4.20 -5.70
C GLY A 323 17.72 -4.79 -4.46
N LYS A 324 18.18 -4.44 -3.24
CA LYS A 324 17.51 -4.80 -1.99
C LYS A 324 16.65 -3.66 -1.49
N TYR A 325 15.39 -3.95 -1.17
CA TYR A 325 14.48 -3.00 -0.53
C TYR A 325 13.81 -3.65 0.68
N MET A 326 13.39 -2.81 1.62
CA MET A 326 12.59 -3.23 2.77
C MET A 326 11.32 -2.39 2.80
N ILE A 327 10.18 -3.06 2.81
CA ILE A 327 8.85 -2.45 2.91
C ILE A 327 8.32 -2.68 4.32
N LYS A 328 7.86 -1.61 4.96
CA LYS A 328 7.25 -1.64 6.28
C LYS A 328 5.72 -1.67 6.13
N LEU A 329 5.10 -2.77 6.54
CA LEU A 329 3.64 -2.98 6.47
C LEU A 329 3.08 -3.32 7.86
N HIS A 330 1.86 -2.89 8.15
CA HIS A 330 1.14 -3.17 9.39
C HIS A 330 0.30 -4.44 9.27
N ILE A 331 0.84 -5.57 9.67
CA ILE A 331 0.22 -6.88 9.48
C ILE A 331 0.09 -7.59 10.81
N ASN A 332 -1.09 -8.16 11.09
CA ASN A 332 -1.38 -8.90 12.32
C ASN A 332 -1.11 -8.04 13.57
N GLY A 333 -1.61 -6.80 13.54
CA GLY A 333 -1.58 -5.84 14.66
C GLY A 333 -0.23 -5.15 14.91
N VAL A 334 0.82 -5.46 14.14
CA VAL A 334 2.15 -4.88 14.32
C VAL A 334 2.77 -4.47 12.99
N TRP A 335 3.66 -3.48 13.04
CA TRP A 335 4.54 -3.18 11.91
C TRP A 335 5.52 -4.33 11.69
N ARG A 336 5.66 -4.80 10.46
CA ARG A 336 6.55 -5.91 10.07
C ARG A 336 7.45 -5.48 8.93
N LYS A 337 8.66 -6.05 8.89
CA LYS A 337 9.60 -5.84 7.80
C LYS A 337 9.38 -6.86 6.69
N VAL A 338 9.31 -6.36 5.45
CA VAL A 338 9.17 -7.18 4.25
C VAL A 338 10.33 -6.86 3.32
N VAL A 339 11.36 -7.71 3.35
CA VAL A 339 12.51 -7.58 2.45
C VAL A 339 12.13 -8.11 1.07
N ILE A 340 12.42 -7.34 0.02
CA ILE A 340 12.19 -7.72 -1.38
C ILE A 340 13.43 -7.40 -2.22
N ASP A 341 13.60 -8.13 -3.32
CA ASP A 341 14.48 -7.69 -4.40
C ASP A 341 13.75 -6.75 -5.39
N ASP A 342 14.45 -6.25 -6.41
CA ASP A 342 13.93 -5.35 -7.44
C ASP A 342 13.64 -6.03 -8.79
N TYR A 343 13.50 -7.36 -8.84
CA TYR A 343 13.02 -8.01 -10.06
C TYR A 343 11.52 -7.74 -10.27
N PHE A 344 11.15 -7.25 -11.45
CA PHE A 344 9.75 -7.05 -11.83
C PHE A 344 9.37 -7.94 -13.01
N PRO A 345 8.13 -8.45 -13.07
CA PRO A 345 7.65 -9.20 -14.22
C PRO A 345 7.40 -8.24 -15.38
N ILE A 346 8.15 -8.40 -16.47
CA ILE A 346 8.07 -7.55 -17.67
C ILE A 346 7.44 -8.33 -18.83
N GLY A 347 6.56 -7.65 -19.57
CA GLY A 347 5.84 -8.17 -20.72
C GLY A 347 6.71 -8.26 -21.98
N GLN A 348 6.24 -9.01 -22.98
CA GLN A 348 6.89 -9.11 -24.29
C GLN A 348 7.05 -7.75 -25.00
N ASP A 349 6.12 -6.83 -24.74
CA ASP A 349 6.12 -5.45 -25.21
C ASP A 349 7.01 -4.50 -24.38
N GLY A 350 7.69 -5.02 -23.35
CA GLY A 350 8.51 -4.23 -22.43
C GLY A 350 7.72 -3.50 -21.35
N SER A 351 6.41 -3.73 -21.24
CA SER A 351 5.58 -3.12 -20.20
C SER A 351 5.69 -3.85 -18.85
N PHE A 352 5.40 -3.14 -17.76
CA PHE A 352 5.23 -3.79 -16.46
C PHE A 352 4.00 -4.68 -16.45
N LEU A 353 4.15 -5.93 -16.00
CA LEU A 353 3.03 -6.82 -15.69
C LEU A 353 2.56 -6.67 -14.23
N CYS A 354 3.13 -5.71 -13.53
CA CYS A 354 2.67 -5.22 -12.23
C CYS A 354 2.19 -3.77 -12.32
N SER A 355 1.60 -3.24 -11.26
CA SER A 355 1.18 -1.85 -11.20
C SER A 355 2.41 -0.94 -11.13
N TYR A 356 2.33 0.22 -11.79
CA TYR A 356 3.49 1.09 -11.96
C TYR A 356 3.10 2.58 -11.97
N SER A 357 4.10 3.45 -11.85
CA SER A 357 3.94 4.89 -12.08
C SER A 357 4.12 5.19 -13.57
N GLN A 358 3.21 5.93 -14.18
CA GLN A 358 3.31 6.38 -15.58
C GLN A 358 4.54 7.28 -15.82
N LYS A 359 5.18 7.79 -14.77
CA LYS A 359 6.51 8.42 -14.88
C LYS A 359 7.57 7.34 -15.08
N LYS A 360 8.25 7.39 -16.23
CA LYS A 360 9.19 6.36 -16.73
C LYS A 360 10.24 5.88 -15.74
N ASN A 361 10.60 6.69 -14.74
CA ASN A 361 11.73 6.45 -13.86
C ASN A 361 11.32 6.17 -12.39
N GLU A 362 10.04 6.01 -12.07
CA GLU A 362 9.56 5.81 -10.69
C GLU A 362 9.23 4.34 -10.38
N LEU A 363 9.71 3.85 -9.22
CA LEU A 363 9.58 2.44 -8.82
C LEU A 363 8.64 2.20 -7.62
N TRP A 364 8.25 3.23 -6.88
CA TRP A 364 7.58 3.09 -5.60
C TRP A 364 6.26 2.30 -5.64
N VAL A 365 5.44 2.49 -6.69
CA VAL A 365 4.18 1.75 -6.86
C VAL A 365 4.46 0.25 -6.96
N SER A 366 5.39 -0.12 -7.85
CA SER A 366 5.74 -1.52 -8.10
C SER A 366 6.44 -2.16 -6.91
N LEU A 367 7.27 -1.42 -6.16
CA LEU A 367 7.92 -1.91 -4.93
C LEU A 367 6.91 -2.17 -3.82
N LEU A 368 5.97 -1.25 -3.58
CA LEU A 368 4.94 -1.40 -2.55
C LEU A 368 3.99 -2.54 -2.89
N GLU A 369 3.54 -2.63 -4.14
CA GLU A 369 2.69 -3.74 -4.60
C GLU A 369 3.43 -5.07 -4.45
N LYS A 370 4.70 -5.15 -4.85
CA LYS A 370 5.49 -6.36 -4.69
C LYS A 370 5.65 -6.78 -3.22
N GLY A 371 5.93 -5.82 -2.32
CA GLY A 371 6.00 -6.07 -0.89
C GLY A 371 4.69 -6.64 -0.34
N TYR A 372 3.57 -6.03 -0.72
CA TYR A 372 2.25 -6.49 -0.30
C TYR A 372 1.90 -7.87 -0.86
N MET A 373 2.09 -8.08 -2.17
CA MET A 373 1.86 -9.37 -2.84
C MET A 373 2.76 -10.48 -2.31
N LYS A 374 3.98 -10.14 -1.85
CA LYS A 374 4.86 -11.11 -1.19
C LYS A 374 4.24 -11.65 0.10
N VAL A 375 3.67 -10.77 0.93
CA VAL A 375 2.94 -11.14 2.16
C VAL A 375 1.68 -11.94 1.82
N MET A 376 0.91 -11.50 0.82
CA MET A 376 -0.33 -12.14 0.38
C MET A 376 -0.14 -13.42 -0.47
N GLY A 377 1.10 -13.87 -0.65
CA GLY A 377 1.44 -15.19 -1.22
C GLY A 377 1.72 -15.19 -2.74
N GLY A 378 1.55 -14.08 -3.45
CA GLY A 378 1.86 -13.95 -4.88
C GLY A 378 0.97 -12.94 -5.60
N TYR A 379 1.32 -12.65 -6.87
CA TYR A 379 0.51 -11.81 -7.76
C TYR A 379 -0.76 -12.51 -8.27
N ASP A 380 -0.90 -13.82 -8.04
CA ASP A 380 -2.14 -14.58 -8.25
C ASP A 380 -3.13 -14.43 -7.07
N PHE A 381 -2.95 -13.40 -6.24
CA PHE A 381 -3.87 -13.04 -5.17
C PHE A 381 -5.24 -12.62 -5.75
N PRO A 382 -6.36 -13.17 -5.23
CA PRO A 382 -7.69 -12.90 -5.79
C PRO A 382 -8.17 -11.45 -5.58
N GLY A 383 -7.53 -10.69 -4.69
CA GLY A 383 -7.93 -9.34 -4.30
C GLY A 383 -8.48 -9.31 -2.87
N SER A 384 -8.68 -8.09 -2.36
CA SER A 384 -9.09 -7.84 -0.97
C SER A 384 -10.09 -6.67 -0.88
N ASN A 385 -10.38 -6.21 0.33
CA ASN A 385 -11.14 -4.98 0.57
C ASN A 385 -10.17 -3.82 0.84
N SER A 386 -10.45 -2.65 0.28
CA SER A 386 -9.57 -1.47 0.41
C SER A 386 -9.31 -1.04 1.86
N SER A 387 -10.24 -1.31 2.79
CA SER A 387 -10.03 -1.01 4.21
C SER A 387 -8.97 -1.89 4.86
N ILE A 388 -8.86 -3.16 4.45
CA ILE A 388 -7.83 -4.11 4.88
C ILE A 388 -6.48 -3.66 4.30
N ASP A 389 -6.46 -3.33 3.01
CA ASP A 389 -5.24 -2.91 2.31
C ASP A 389 -4.69 -1.58 2.85
N MET A 390 -5.56 -0.59 3.08
CA MET A 390 -5.17 0.67 3.73
C MET A 390 -4.71 0.42 5.17
N HIS A 391 -5.36 -0.48 5.92
CA HIS A 391 -4.91 -0.82 7.27
C HIS A 391 -3.51 -1.45 7.23
N ALA A 392 -3.26 -2.35 6.28
CA ALA A 392 -1.95 -2.95 6.05
C ALA A 392 -0.87 -1.94 5.67
N LEU A 393 -1.23 -0.89 4.91
CA LEU A 393 -0.29 0.14 4.50
C LEU A 393 -0.01 1.17 5.61
N THR A 394 -1.04 1.55 6.38
CA THR A 394 -1.02 2.76 7.22
C THR A 394 -1.14 2.50 8.72
N GLY A 395 -1.67 1.34 9.12
CA GLY A 395 -2.08 1.05 10.50
C GLY A 395 -3.34 1.80 10.95
N TRP A 396 -4.03 2.52 10.05
CA TRP A 396 -5.23 3.30 10.37
C TRP A 396 -6.45 2.41 10.57
N ILE A 397 -7.38 2.86 11.42
CA ILE A 397 -8.50 2.04 11.91
C ILE A 397 -9.54 1.82 10.80
N PRO A 398 -9.75 0.59 10.31
CA PRO A 398 -10.66 0.32 9.20
C PRO A 398 -12.13 0.30 9.65
N GLU A 399 -13.01 0.94 8.87
CA GLU A 399 -14.46 0.94 9.01
C GLU A 399 -15.11 0.69 7.64
N ARG A 400 -16.19 -0.11 7.64
CA ARG A 400 -17.03 -0.38 6.48
C ARG A 400 -18.39 0.30 6.65
N MET A 401 -18.70 1.29 5.82
CA MET A 401 -20.01 1.97 5.85
C MET A 401 -20.82 1.60 4.61
N SER A 402 -21.87 0.79 4.78
CA SER A 402 -22.76 0.40 3.68
C SER A 402 -23.62 1.57 3.20
N LEU A 403 -23.77 1.70 1.88
CA LEU A 403 -24.65 2.68 1.22
C LEU A 403 -26.05 2.13 0.91
N LYS A 404 -26.24 0.80 0.93
CA LYS A 404 -27.52 0.15 0.60
C LYS A 404 -28.44 -0.10 1.79
N SER A 405 -27.87 -0.11 3.00
CA SER A 405 -28.56 -0.38 4.25
C SER A 405 -29.06 0.83 5.08
N PRO A 406 -28.58 2.08 4.92
CA PRO A 406 -29.02 3.16 5.82
C PRO A 406 -30.43 3.65 5.51
N LYS A 407 -31.16 4.13 6.53
CA LYS A 407 -32.39 4.93 6.32
C LYS A 407 -31.98 6.27 5.68
N GLY A 408 -32.86 6.91 4.90
CA GLY A 408 -32.50 8.10 4.10
C GLY A 408 -31.78 9.21 4.86
N SER A 409 -32.13 9.46 6.13
CA SER A 409 -31.46 10.45 7.00
C SER A 409 -30.01 10.10 7.37
N ASP A 410 -29.67 8.81 7.38
CA ASP A 410 -28.35 8.33 7.78
C ASP A 410 -27.33 8.54 6.65
N ILE A 411 -27.77 8.45 5.39
CA ILE A 411 -26.91 8.64 4.20
C ILE A 411 -26.34 10.07 4.16
N ASP A 412 -27.19 11.08 4.39
CA ASP A 412 -26.75 12.47 4.42
C ASP A 412 -25.76 12.73 5.56
N SER A 413 -26.01 12.15 6.73
CA SER A 413 -25.12 12.27 7.89
C SER A 413 -23.75 11.63 7.65
N ILE A 414 -23.69 10.52 6.90
CA ILE A 414 -22.45 9.85 6.51
C ILE A 414 -21.63 10.79 5.62
N PHE A 415 -22.24 11.39 4.61
CA PHE A 415 -21.53 12.32 3.72
C PHE A 415 -20.95 13.50 4.48
N GLU A 416 -21.77 14.19 5.29
CA GLU A 416 -21.31 15.35 6.06
C GLU A 416 -20.19 14.99 7.06
N LYS A 417 -20.31 13.83 7.74
CA LYS A 417 -19.25 13.29 8.61
C LYS A 417 -17.97 13.08 7.80
N LEU A 418 -18.05 12.44 6.64
CA LEU A 418 -16.88 12.12 5.82
C LEU A 418 -16.23 13.37 5.25
N VAL A 419 -16.98 14.32 4.67
CA VAL A 419 -16.43 15.56 4.12
C VAL A 419 -15.67 16.34 5.20
N SER A 420 -16.29 16.51 6.36
CA SER A 420 -15.69 17.25 7.49
C SER A 420 -14.37 16.60 7.94
N ARG A 421 -14.37 15.27 8.15
CA ARG A 421 -13.19 14.54 8.64
C ARG A 421 -12.11 14.37 7.59
N PHE A 422 -12.50 14.21 6.32
CA PHE A 422 -11.59 14.12 5.19
C PHE A 422 -10.78 15.40 5.04
N HIS A 423 -11.42 16.57 5.10
CA HIS A 423 -10.74 17.87 5.01
C HIS A 423 -9.86 18.19 6.22
N GLN A 424 -10.18 17.64 7.39
CA GLN A 424 -9.31 17.71 8.58
C GLN A 424 -8.10 16.76 8.51
N GLY A 425 -8.05 15.87 7.52
CA GLY A 425 -7.00 14.87 7.39
C GLY A 425 -7.12 13.73 8.41
N HIS A 426 -8.34 13.44 8.86
CA HIS A 426 -8.64 12.42 9.87
C HIS A 426 -9.10 11.08 9.29
N CYS A 427 -9.28 10.97 7.98
CA CYS A 427 -9.62 9.71 7.32
C CYS A 427 -9.08 9.61 5.89
N LEU A 428 -8.88 8.38 5.44
CA LEU A 428 -8.68 7.97 4.05
C LEU A 428 -9.94 7.25 3.60
N VAL A 429 -10.38 7.50 2.36
CA VAL A 429 -11.67 6.98 1.88
C VAL A 429 -11.50 6.37 0.50
N THR A 430 -12.09 5.19 0.32
CA THR A 430 -12.28 4.55 -0.98
C THR A 430 -13.73 4.10 -1.12
N LEU A 431 -14.16 3.91 -2.36
CA LEU A 431 -15.49 3.45 -2.73
C LEU A 431 -15.37 2.12 -3.46
N ALA A 432 -16.34 1.23 -3.27
CA ALA A 432 -16.43 -0.01 -4.04
C ALA A 432 -17.81 -0.20 -4.66
N THR A 433 -17.78 -0.61 -5.93
CA THR A 433 -18.96 -1.10 -6.64
C THR A 433 -19.19 -2.57 -6.27
N GLY A 434 -20.46 -2.98 -6.28
CA GLY A 434 -20.82 -4.39 -6.18
C GLY A 434 -21.05 -5.00 -7.56
N ASN A 435 -21.99 -5.94 -7.62
CA ASN A 435 -22.44 -6.51 -8.88
C ASN A 435 -23.20 -5.44 -9.67
N LEU A 436 -22.74 -5.13 -10.88
CA LEU A 436 -23.40 -4.23 -11.82
C LEU A 436 -23.82 -5.02 -13.05
N SER A 437 -25.00 -4.71 -13.60
CA SER A 437 -25.40 -5.32 -14.87
C SER A 437 -24.51 -4.83 -16.01
N LYS A 438 -24.43 -5.59 -17.11
CA LYS A 438 -23.63 -5.18 -18.28
C LYS A 438 -24.13 -3.85 -18.87
N GLU A 439 -25.43 -3.61 -18.82
CA GLU A 439 -26.06 -2.38 -19.26
C GLU A 439 -25.62 -1.20 -18.37
N ASP A 440 -25.62 -1.38 -17.05
CA ASP A 440 -25.19 -0.36 -16.10
C ASP A 440 -23.70 -0.06 -16.22
N THR A 441 -22.85 -1.07 -16.36
CA THR A 441 -21.41 -0.91 -16.61
C THR A 441 -21.14 -0.13 -17.90
N SER A 442 -21.81 -0.50 -19.00
CA SER A 442 -21.64 0.19 -20.29
C SER A 442 -22.09 1.66 -20.24
N ARG A 443 -23.26 1.91 -19.62
CA ARG A 443 -23.90 3.23 -19.54
C ARG A 443 -23.18 4.16 -18.55
N SER A 444 -22.80 3.65 -17.39
CA SER A 444 -22.11 4.44 -16.37
C SER A 444 -20.63 4.61 -16.64
N GLY A 445 -19.99 3.65 -17.31
CA GLY A 445 -18.53 3.56 -17.41
C GLY A 445 -17.84 3.08 -16.13
N LEU A 446 -18.61 2.69 -15.10
CA LEU A 446 -18.09 2.09 -13.88
C LEU A 446 -17.88 0.59 -14.07
N VAL A 447 -16.80 0.10 -13.49
CA VAL A 447 -16.43 -1.32 -13.40
C VAL A 447 -17.16 -1.98 -12.24
N GLU A 448 -17.67 -3.21 -12.45
CA GLU A 448 -18.23 -4.08 -11.40
C GLU A 448 -17.18 -4.59 -10.41
N CYS A 449 -17.55 -4.81 -9.15
CA CYS A 449 -16.69 -5.37 -8.11
C CYS A 449 -15.30 -4.71 -8.02
N HIS A 450 -15.24 -3.38 -8.11
CA HIS A 450 -14.00 -2.62 -8.27
C HIS A 450 -13.88 -1.49 -7.25
N ALA A 451 -12.65 -1.21 -6.84
CA ALA A 451 -12.32 -0.14 -5.89
C ALA A 451 -11.91 1.15 -6.60
N TYR A 452 -12.34 2.28 -6.03
CA TYR A 452 -12.02 3.63 -6.50
C TYR A 452 -11.48 4.47 -5.34
N ALA A 453 -10.40 5.19 -5.57
CA ALA A 453 -9.85 6.11 -4.58
C ALA A 453 -10.66 7.41 -4.55
N VAL A 454 -11.05 7.89 -3.36
CA VAL A 454 -11.75 9.17 -3.21
C VAL A 454 -10.72 10.28 -2.99
N LEU A 455 -10.36 10.99 -4.05
CA LEU A 455 -9.30 11.99 -4.04
C LEU A 455 -9.73 13.36 -3.48
N ASP A 456 -11.02 13.70 -3.58
CA ASP A 456 -11.62 14.86 -2.91
C ASP A 456 -13.13 14.66 -2.70
N MET A 457 -13.70 15.37 -1.72
CA MET A 457 -15.15 15.42 -1.46
C MET A 457 -15.52 16.87 -1.20
N ARG A 458 -16.62 17.37 -1.77
CA ARG A 458 -16.99 18.79 -1.69
C ARG A 458 -18.50 18.97 -1.57
N ASN A 459 -18.90 19.97 -0.79
CA ASN A 459 -20.24 20.54 -0.81
C ASN A 459 -20.13 21.97 -1.40
N VAL A 460 -20.54 22.14 -2.65
CA VAL A 460 -20.30 23.36 -3.45
C VAL A 460 -21.59 23.72 -4.20
N GLN A 461 -22.04 24.97 -4.08
CA GLN A 461 -23.27 25.45 -4.76
C GLN A 461 -24.50 24.55 -4.49
N GLY A 462 -24.62 24.02 -3.26
CA GLY A 462 -25.68 23.09 -2.87
C GLY A 462 -25.56 21.69 -3.47
N LYS A 463 -24.44 21.36 -4.12
CA LYS A 463 -24.15 20.05 -4.74
C LYS A 463 -23.11 19.30 -3.94
N ARG A 464 -23.36 18.01 -3.74
CA ARG A 464 -22.45 17.07 -3.07
C ARG A 464 -21.70 16.27 -4.12
N LEU A 465 -20.40 16.55 -4.24
CA LEU A 465 -19.56 16.03 -5.31
C LEU A 465 -18.36 15.28 -4.74
N LEU A 466 -17.97 14.20 -5.40
CA LEU A 466 -16.79 13.41 -5.08
C LEU A 466 -15.89 13.33 -6.29
N MET A 467 -14.58 13.48 -6.08
CA MET A 467 -13.56 13.26 -7.10
C MET A 467 -12.99 11.85 -6.89
N LEU A 468 -13.22 10.96 -7.84
CA LEU A 468 -12.79 9.57 -7.78
C LEU A 468 -11.65 9.31 -8.76
N LYS A 469 -10.79 8.34 -8.45
CA LYS A 469 -9.80 7.79 -9.39
C LYS A 469 -10.03 6.30 -9.60
N ASN A 470 -10.10 5.91 -10.86
CA ASN A 470 -10.01 4.52 -11.29
C ASN A 470 -8.54 4.16 -11.64
N PRO A 471 -7.90 3.22 -10.92
CA PRO A 471 -6.53 2.80 -11.20
C PRO A 471 -6.30 2.20 -12.60
N TRP A 472 -7.32 1.68 -13.29
CA TRP A 472 -7.15 1.07 -14.61
C TRP A 472 -6.85 2.09 -15.72
N THR A 473 -7.12 3.38 -15.52
CA THR A 473 -6.80 4.48 -16.46
C THR A 473 -7.23 4.19 -17.92
N HIS A 474 -8.53 4.33 -18.20
CA HIS A 474 -9.19 4.25 -19.54
C HIS A 474 -10.73 4.05 -19.41
N LEU A 475 -11.25 3.81 -18.21
CA LEU A 475 -12.67 3.65 -17.92
C LEU A 475 -13.11 4.71 -16.92
N ARG A 476 -13.88 5.70 -17.38
CA ARG A 476 -14.37 6.82 -16.60
C ARG A 476 -15.89 6.86 -16.56
N TRP A 477 -16.38 7.54 -15.53
CA TRP A 477 -17.79 7.86 -15.36
C TRP A 477 -18.33 8.66 -16.55
N LYS A 478 -19.45 8.22 -17.10
CA LYS A 478 -20.11 8.83 -18.28
C LYS A 478 -21.38 9.61 -17.92
N GLY A 479 -21.73 9.70 -16.64
CA GLY A 479 -22.94 10.37 -16.18
C GLY A 479 -22.74 11.85 -15.86
N ARG A 480 -23.52 12.36 -14.89
CA ARG A 480 -23.46 13.78 -14.49
C ARG A 480 -22.09 14.15 -13.94
N TYR A 481 -21.58 15.31 -14.34
CA TYR A 481 -20.23 15.78 -13.99
C TYR A 481 -19.08 14.94 -14.60
N SER A 482 -19.37 14.09 -15.58
CA SER A 482 -18.33 13.50 -16.44
C SER A 482 -17.63 14.56 -17.29
N GLU A 483 -16.50 14.20 -17.89
CA GLU A 483 -15.74 15.09 -18.77
C GLU A 483 -16.54 15.54 -20.00
N LYS A 484 -17.54 14.75 -20.43
CA LYS A 484 -18.40 15.02 -21.58
C LYS A 484 -19.70 15.75 -21.24
N ASP A 485 -19.97 15.99 -19.96
CA ASP A 485 -21.21 16.62 -19.51
C ASP A 485 -21.16 18.15 -19.63
N ALA A 486 -21.55 18.68 -20.79
CA ALA A 486 -21.61 20.12 -21.00
C ALA A 486 -22.72 20.82 -20.17
N SER A 487 -23.71 20.07 -19.67
CA SER A 487 -24.92 20.64 -19.08
C SER A 487 -24.77 20.99 -17.59
N ASN A 488 -24.14 20.12 -16.80
CA ASN A 488 -23.98 20.36 -15.36
C ASN A 488 -22.71 21.14 -15.01
N TRP A 489 -21.71 21.17 -15.92
CA TRP A 489 -20.46 21.91 -15.74
C TRP A 489 -20.61 23.41 -16.04
N THR A 490 -21.01 24.19 -15.04
CA THR A 490 -21.02 25.66 -15.13
C THR A 490 -19.61 26.26 -15.00
N PRO A 491 -19.33 27.44 -15.59
CA PRO A 491 -18.04 28.12 -15.42
C PRO A 491 -17.67 28.40 -13.95
N SER A 492 -18.67 28.73 -13.12
CA SER A 492 -18.47 28.92 -11.68
C SER A 492 -18.01 27.64 -10.99
N LEU A 493 -18.64 26.50 -11.29
CA LEU A 493 -18.31 25.22 -10.69
C LEU A 493 -16.93 24.72 -11.12
N ARG A 494 -16.58 24.87 -12.41
CA ARG A 494 -15.22 24.53 -12.92
C ARG A 494 -14.13 25.31 -12.19
N LYS A 495 -14.34 26.61 -11.97
CA LYS A 495 -13.41 27.48 -11.23
C LYS A 495 -13.28 27.06 -9.77
N GLU A 496 -14.40 26.78 -9.10
CA GLU A 496 -14.42 26.44 -7.69
C GLU A 496 -13.78 25.06 -7.39
N LEU A 497 -13.98 24.09 -8.27
CA LEU A 497 -13.36 22.76 -8.16
C LEU A 497 -11.94 22.71 -8.75
N SER A 498 -11.46 23.80 -9.36
CA SER A 498 -10.18 23.83 -10.08
C SER A 498 -10.04 22.66 -11.07
N TYR A 499 -11.12 22.36 -11.79
CA TYR A 499 -11.21 21.21 -12.69
C TYR A 499 -11.65 21.65 -14.08
N SER A 500 -10.94 21.15 -15.09
CA SER A 500 -11.18 21.42 -16.50
C SER A 500 -11.64 20.14 -17.21
N PRO A 501 -12.94 20.03 -17.56
CA PRO A 501 -13.44 18.89 -18.33
C PRO A 501 -12.76 18.73 -19.68
N ASP A 502 -12.34 19.84 -20.30
CA ASP A 502 -11.69 19.86 -21.61
C ASP A 502 -10.29 19.25 -21.55
N ASP A 503 -9.51 19.55 -20.50
CA ASP A 503 -8.20 18.93 -20.28
C ASP A 503 -8.34 17.44 -19.96
N ALA A 504 -9.36 17.08 -19.17
CA ALA A 504 -9.67 15.69 -18.88
C ALA A 504 -10.09 14.90 -20.13
N GLN A 505 -10.67 15.52 -21.15
CA GLN A 505 -10.93 14.84 -22.43
C GLN A 505 -9.64 14.55 -23.21
N GLN A 506 -8.59 15.37 -23.05
CA GLN A 506 -7.32 15.20 -23.75
C GLN A 506 -6.40 14.18 -23.07
N PHE A 507 -6.42 14.11 -21.73
CA PHE A 507 -5.57 13.22 -20.96
C PHE A 507 -6.41 12.38 -19.99
N ASP A 508 -6.37 11.05 -20.16
CA ASP A 508 -7.08 10.12 -19.27
C ASP A 508 -6.12 9.59 -18.18
N ASP A 509 -6.27 10.16 -16.98
CA ASP A 509 -5.61 9.73 -15.75
C ASP A 509 -6.53 8.87 -14.84
N GLY A 510 -7.71 8.51 -15.34
CA GLY A 510 -8.76 7.80 -14.62
C GLY A 510 -9.47 8.63 -13.55
N VAL A 511 -9.24 9.96 -13.46
CA VAL A 511 -9.88 10.85 -12.48
C VAL A 511 -11.16 11.44 -13.06
N PHE A 512 -12.21 11.50 -12.25
CA PHE A 512 -13.48 12.12 -12.62
C PHE A 512 -14.27 12.59 -11.40
N TRP A 513 -15.19 13.54 -11.61
CA TRP A 513 -16.17 13.96 -10.60
C TRP A 513 -17.49 13.20 -10.79
N ILE A 514 -18.19 12.97 -9.67
CA ILE A 514 -19.50 12.32 -9.64
C ILE A 514 -20.35 12.92 -8.51
N ASP A 515 -21.66 12.99 -8.71
CA ASP A 515 -22.62 13.41 -7.69
C ASP A 515 -22.87 12.32 -6.65
N TYR A 516 -23.13 12.74 -5.41
CA TYR A 516 -23.34 11.81 -4.30
C TYR A 516 -24.58 10.92 -4.48
N GLU A 517 -25.61 11.42 -5.16
CA GLU A 517 -26.80 10.65 -5.51
C GLU A 517 -26.45 9.48 -6.46
N SER A 518 -25.61 9.74 -7.47
CA SER A 518 -25.05 8.68 -8.31
C SER A 518 -24.16 7.72 -7.50
N VAL A 519 -23.37 8.21 -6.54
CA VAL A 519 -22.59 7.33 -5.64
C VAL A 519 -23.49 6.37 -4.88
N CYS A 520 -24.56 6.86 -4.25
CA CYS A 520 -25.51 6.01 -3.51
C CYS A 520 -26.22 4.99 -4.42
N ARG A 521 -26.43 5.35 -5.70
CA ARG A 521 -27.04 4.46 -6.68
C ARG A 521 -26.11 3.33 -7.12
N PHE A 522 -24.87 3.62 -7.51
CA PHE A 522 -23.99 2.64 -8.16
C PHE A 522 -23.00 1.95 -7.23
N PHE A 523 -22.71 2.53 -6.06
CA PHE A 523 -21.75 1.98 -5.11
C PHE A 523 -22.45 1.32 -3.94
N GLU A 524 -21.80 0.33 -3.34
CA GLU A 524 -22.35 -0.41 -2.22
C GLU A 524 -21.82 0.06 -0.87
N VAL A 525 -20.59 0.60 -0.85
CA VAL A 525 -19.86 0.78 0.41
C VAL A 525 -18.78 1.83 0.30
N PHE A 526 -18.64 2.62 1.38
CA PHE A 526 -17.41 3.35 1.70
C PHE A 526 -16.52 2.49 2.58
N TYR A 527 -15.27 2.32 2.16
CA TYR A 527 -14.20 1.83 3.00
C TYR A 527 -13.42 3.02 3.53
N VAL A 528 -13.43 3.17 4.85
CA VAL A 528 -12.84 4.31 5.54
C VAL A 528 -11.76 3.81 6.47
N ASN A 529 -10.60 4.45 6.46
CA ASN A 529 -9.57 4.22 7.47
C ASN A 529 -9.39 5.51 8.26
N TRP A 530 -9.51 5.44 9.58
CA TRP A 530 -9.47 6.58 10.48
C TRP A 530 -8.08 6.76 11.09
N ASP A 531 -7.62 8.01 11.14
CA ASP A 531 -6.35 8.39 11.77
C ASP A 531 -6.41 7.98 13.26
N PRO A 532 -5.55 7.06 13.73
CA PRO A 532 -5.54 6.63 15.13
C PRO A 532 -5.27 7.77 16.11
N SER A 533 -4.66 8.88 15.66
CA SER A 533 -4.40 10.05 16.51
C SER A 533 -5.67 10.77 16.98
N LEU A 534 -6.83 10.44 16.41
CA LEU A 534 -8.13 10.85 16.94
C LEU A 534 -8.39 10.34 18.36
N PHE A 535 -7.72 9.26 18.78
CA PHE A 535 -7.90 8.64 20.08
C PHE A 535 -6.67 8.91 20.95
N PRO A 536 -6.78 9.79 21.97
CA PRO A 536 -5.66 10.10 22.86
C PRO A 536 -5.32 8.95 23.81
N TYR A 537 -6.27 8.03 24.03
CA TYR A 537 -6.10 6.83 24.84
C TYR A 537 -6.31 5.61 23.95
N THR A 538 -5.27 4.82 23.77
CA THR A 538 -5.28 3.60 22.96
C THR A 538 -4.66 2.46 23.76
N TYR A 539 -5.10 1.24 23.55
CA TYR A 539 -4.50 0.06 24.16
C TYR A 539 -4.65 -1.10 23.18
N GLY A 540 -3.64 -1.96 23.09
CA GLY A 540 -3.64 -3.13 22.22
C GLY A 540 -2.97 -4.29 22.95
N LEU A 541 -3.41 -5.51 22.63
CA LEU A 541 -2.79 -6.74 23.11
C LEU A 541 -2.85 -7.78 22.00
N HIS A 542 -2.04 -8.84 22.10
CA HIS A 542 -2.11 -9.97 21.17
C HIS A 542 -2.50 -11.25 21.90
N ALA A 543 -3.54 -11.94 21.42
CA ALA A 543 -4.06 -13.12 22.08
C ALA A 543 -4.44 -14.24 21.11
N MET A 544 -4.77 -15.38 21.70
CA MET A 544 -5.18 -16.60 21.01
C MET A 544 -6.50 -17.09 21.61
N TRP A 545 -7.34 -17.67 20.77
CA TRP A 545 -8.49 -18.45 21.21
C TRP A 545 -8.46 -19.84 20.58
N SER A 546 -8.15 -20.83 21.41
CA SER A 546 -7.97 -22.23 21.01
C SER A 546 -9.29 -22.90 20.64
N ALA A 547 -9.34 -23.58 19.48
CA ALA A 547 -10.52 -24.32 19.02
C ALA A 547 -11.06 -25.34 20.04
N GLY A 548 -10.21 -25.89 20.92
CA GLY A 548 -10.59 -26.96 21.85
C GLY A 548 -11.31 -26.53 23.13
N GLN A 549 -11.57 -25.24 23.33
CA GLN A 549 -12.18 -24.72 24.58
C GLN A 549 -13.64 -24.32 24.41
N GLY A 550 -14.54 -24.78 25.27
CA GLY A 550 -15.94 -24.36 25.26
C GLY A 550 -16.78 -24.95 24.11
N PRO A 551 -18.04 -24.49 23.96
CA PRO A 551 -18.94 -25.02 22.94
C PRO A 551 -18.54 -24.55 21.53
N VAL A 552 -18.87 -25.36 20.52
CA VAL A 552 -18.63 -25.02 19.10
C VAL A 552 -19.44 -23.78 18.67
N LYS A 553 -20.66 -23.65 19.22
CA LYS A 553 -21.54 -22.50 18.97
C LYS A 553 -21.80 -21.77 20.28
N ASP A 554 -21.69 -20.44 20.23
CA ASP A 554 -22.01 -19.53 21.33
C ASP A 554 -23.53 -19.40 21.59
N LEU A 555 -24.32 -20.46 21.40
CA LEU A 555 -25.78 -20.38 21.49
C LEU A 555 -26.26 -20.31 22.94
N TYR A 556 -25.61 -21.09 23.82
CA TYR A 556 -26.03 -21.29 25.20
C TYR A 556 -25.00 -20.79 26.22
N SER A 557 -23.73 -20.67 25.84
CA SER A 557 -22.67 -20.21 26.75
C SER A 557 -21.53 -19.54 26.00
N VAL A 558 -21.02 -18.46 26.60
CA VAL A 558 -19.81 -17.72 26.18
C VAL A 558 -18.76 -17.66 27.30
N ALA A 559 -18.95 -18.45 28.36
CA ALA A 559 -18.11 -18.41 29.56
C ALA A 559 -16.64 -18.82 29.31
N ALA A 560 -16.40 -19.61 28.26
CA ALA A 560 -15.08 -20.08 27.83
C ALA A 560 -14.45 -19.20 26.74
N ASN A 561 -15.16 -18.17 26.27
CA ASN A 561 -14.63 -17.23 25.31
C ASN A 561 -13.66 -16.27 26.01
N PRO A 562 -12.68 -15.69 25.30
CA PRO A 562 -11.83 -14.65 25.87
C PRO A 562 -12.69 -13.46 26.26
N GLN A 563 -12.53 -13.00 27.50
CA GLN A 563 -13.26 -11.85 28.01
C GLN A 563 -12.30 -10.84 28.61
N TYR A 564 -12.55 -9.57 28.33
CA TYR A 564 -11.76 -8.44 28.79
C TYR A 564 -12.65 -7.45 29.52
N THR A 565 -12.10 -6.78 30.54
CA THR A 565 -12.80 -5.69 31.22
C THR A 565 -12.27 -4.37 30.70
N LEU A 566 -13.17 -3.51 30.23
CA LEU A 566 -12.86 -2.14 29.85
C LEU A 566 -13.43 -1.20 30.91
N GLU A 567 -12.56 -0.38 31.51
CA GLU A 567 -12.97 0.69 32.41
C GLU A 567 -12.80 2.05 31.73
N VAL A 568 -13.89 2.80 31.63
CA VAL A 568 -13.93 4.13 31.02
C VAL A 568 -14.20 5.15 32.11
N GLN A 569 -13.22 6.01 32.37
CA GLN A 569 -13.37 7.12 33.31
C GLN A 569 -13.85 8.37 32.59
N ASN A 570 -15.15 8.61 32.62
CA ASN A 570 -15.77 9.74 31.95
C ASN A 570 -15.91 10.93 32.91
N LYS A 571 -15.02 11.92 32.78
CA LYS A 571 -14.90 12.97 33.79
C LYS A 571 -15.96 14.07 33.75
N ASN A 572 -16.62 14.38 32.62
CA ASN A 572 -17.72 15.37 32.53
C ASN A 572 -18.32 15.52 31.10
N GLY A 573 -18.28 14.50 30.23
CA GLY A 573 -18.72 14.68 28.83
C GLY A 573 -19.16 13.40 28.12
N THR A 574 -19.17 13.44 26.79
CA THR A 574 -19.36 12.26 25.94
C THR A 574 -18.00 11.70 25.50
N CYS A 575 -17.83 10.39 25.62
CA CYS A 575 -16.60 9.70 25.22
C CYS A 575 -16.92 8.65 24.15
N ALA A 576 -16.21 8.69 23.02
CA ALA A 576 -16.31 7.66 21.99
C ALA A 576 -15.35 6.50 22.32
N VAL A 577 -15.87 5.27 22.30
CA VAL A 577 -15.09 4.05 22.54
C VAL A 577 -15.15 3.17 21.30
N TRP A 578 -13.98 2.87 20.77
CA TRP A 578 -13.80 2.05 19.58
C TRP A 578 -12.98 0.82 19.93
N ILE A 579 -13.48 -0.36 19.55
CA ILE A 579 -12.83 -1.65 19.79
C ILE A 579 -12.63 -2.30 18.42
N LEU A 580 -11.38 -2.38 17.99
CA LEU A 580 -10.98 -3.04 16.76
C LEU A 580 -10.45 -4.44 17.10
N LEU A 581 -11.20 -5.47 16.72
CA LEU A 581 -10.72 -6.85 16.74
C LEU A 581 -10.10 -7.18 15.38
N THR A 582 -8.82 -7.54 15.38
CA THR A 582 -8.09 -7.93 14.16
C THR A 582 -7.66 -9.39 14.24
N ARG A 583 -8.32 -10.27 13.48
CA ARG A 583 -7.85 -11.64 13.28
C ARG A 583 -6.55 -11.65 12.50
N HIS A 584 -5.56 -12.39 13.00
CA HIS A 584 -4.29 -12.56 12.31
C HIS A 584 -4.48 -13.46 11.09
N ILE A 585 -3.86 -13.06 9.98
CA ILE A 585 -3.88 -13.77 8.72
C ILE A 585 -2.53 -14.47 8.56
N THR A 586 -2.57 -15.78 8.34
CA THR A 586 -1.38 -16.62 8.14
C THR A 586 -1.38 -17.33 6.80
N GLU A 587 -2.53 -17.46 6.14
CA GLU A 587 -2.67 -18.16 4.87
C GLU A 587 -3.43 -17.31 3.86
N LYS A 588 -3.00 -17.37 2.60
CA LYS A 588 -3.62 -16.71 1.45
C LYS A 588 -5.08 -17.17 1.25
N ASN A 589 -5.35 -18.45 1.54
CA ASN A 589 -6.68 -19.05 1.35
C ASN A 589 -7.74 -18.41 2.25
N ASP A 590 -7.33 -17.74 3.35
CA ASP A 590 -8.25 -16.99 4.20
C ASP A 590 -9.00 -15.89 3.45
N PHE A 591 -8.48 -15.38 2.33
CA PHE A 591 -9.19 -14.40 1.49
C PHE A 591 -10.10 -15.05 0.45
N ALA A 592 -9.76 -16.25 -0.02
CA ALA A 592 -10.54 -16.96 -1.03
C ALA A 592 -11.75 -17.68 -0.42
N ASP A 593 -11.56 -18.33 0.72
CA ASP A 593 -12.51 -19.28 1.29
C ASP A 593 -12.98 -18.89 2.71
N ASN A 594 -12.78 -17.64 3.15
CA ASN A 594 -12.94 -17.20 4.55
C ASN A 594 -14.18 -17.80 5.25
N LYS A 595 -13.96 -18.79 6.13
CA LYS A 595 -15.05 -19.47 6.87
C LYS A 595 -15.21 -18.91 8.27
N GLU A 596 -14.21 -18.17 8.73
CA GLU A 596 -14.10 -17.66 10.08
C GLU A 596 -14.80 -16.31 10.18
N TYR A 597 -15.95 -16.28 10.86
CA TYR A 597 -16.63 -15.03 11.20
C TYR A 597 -16.31 -14.65 12.63
N ILE A 598 -15.91 -13.40 12.87
CA ILE A 598 -15.54 -12.89 14.18
C ILE A 598 -16.49 -11.77 14.63
N THR A 599 -16.58 -11.56 15.94
CA THR A 599 -17.31 -10.44 16.55
C THR A 599 -16.81 -10.15 17.96
N VAL A 600 -17.08 -8.94 18.46
CA VAL A 600 -16.91 -8.57 19.87
C VAL A 600 -18.27 -8.21 20.42
N MET A 601 -18.73 -8.97 21.42
CA MET A 601 -19.93 -8.66 22.17
C MET A 601 -19.57 -7.72 23.33
N VAL A 602 -20.30 -6.62 23.47
CA VAL A 602 -20.04 -5.62 24.51
C VAL A 602 -21.18 -5.61 25.52
N TYR A 603 -20.87 -5.72 26.80
CA TYR A 603 -21.83 -5.77 27.90
C TYR A 603 -21.53 -4.69 28.95
N LYS A 604 -22.55 -3.99 29.46
CA LYS A 604 -22.41 -3.04 30.57
C LYS A 604 -22.52 -3.80 31.90
N SER A 605 -21.39 -4.31 32.42
CA SER A 605 -21.36 -5.14 33.65
C SER A 605 -20.02 -5.06 34.36
N GLY A 606 -18.92 -5.30 33.65
CA GLY A 606 -17.57 -5.42 34.24
C GLY A 606 -17.33 -6.73 34.99
N LYS A 607 -18.26 -7.68 34.89
CA LYS A 607 -18.14 -9.05 35.44
C LYS A 607 -18.09 -10.07 34.30
N LYS A 608 -17.65 -11.29 34.62
CA LYS A 608 -17.65 -12.41 33.68
C LYS A 608 -19.07 -12.72 33.18
N ILE A 609 -19.21 -12.87 31.87
CA ILE A 609 -20.46 -13.17 31.19
C ILE A 609 -20.53 -14.67 30.93
N TYR A 610 -21.66 -15.30 31.28
CA TYR A 610 -21.85 -16.73 31.08
C TYR A 610 -22.77 -17.00 29.91
N LEU A 611 -23.89 -16.28 29.84
CA LEU A 611 -24.91 -16.42 28.82
C LEU A 611 -24.79 -15.29 27.79
N PRO A 612 -24.90 -15.55 26.48
CA PRO A 612 -24.74 -14.53 25.46
C PRO A 612 -25.84 -13.45 25.49
N PHE A 613 -27.02 -13.78 26.04
CA PHE A 613 -28.20 -12.90 26.08
C PHE A 613 -28.48 -12.30 27.46
N ASP A 614 -27.75 -12.70 28.51
CA ASP A 614 -27.95 -12.21 29.88
C ASP A 614 -26.62 -11.87 30.58
N PRO A 615 -26.33 -10.59 30.85
CA PRO A 615 -27.14 -9.41 30.49
C PRO A 615 -27.21 -9.20 28.97
N LYS A 616 -28.20 -8.43 28.49
CA LYS A 616 -28.31 -8.12 27.06
C LYS A 616 -27.08 -7.32 26.58
N PRO A 617 -26.42 -7.69 25.47
CA PRO A 617 -25.35 -6.89 24.87
C PRO A 617 -25.82 -5.47 24.53
N ILE A 618 -24.94 -4.48 24.67
CA ILE A 618 -25.24 -3.09 24.26
C ILE A 618 -25.16 -2.89 22.75
N LEU A 619 -24.42 -3.75 22.05
CA LEU A 619 -24.27 -3.77 20.61
C LEU A 619 -24.77 -5.10 20.06
N GLU A 620 -25.43 -5.07 18.91
CA GLU A 620 -25.82 -6.29 18.23
C GLU A 620 -24.57 -7.06 17.78
N PRO A 621 -24.45 -8.36 18.14
CA PRO A 621 -23.26 -9.15 17.84
C PRO A 621 -23.28 -9.64 16.38
N ILE A 622 -23.13 -8.70 15.45
CA ILE A 622 -23.00 -9.00 14.02
C ILE A 622 -21.67 -9.71 13.82
N ARG A 623 -21.71 -10.91 13.27
CA ARG A 623 -20.53 -11.69 12.91
C ARG A 623 -20.17 -11.41 11.46
N ILE A 624 -18.90 -11.09 11.20
CA ILE A 624 -18.41 -10.78 9.86
C ILE A 624 -17.22 -11.65 9.49
N ASN A 625 -17.13 -12.01 8.22
CA ASN A 625 -16.00 -12.73 7.62
C ASN A 625 -14.94 -11.75 7.08
N SER A 626 -14.62 -10.74 7.87
CA SER A 626 -13.53 -9.80 7.60
C SER A 626 -12.46 -10.02 8.67
N PRO A 627 -11.17 -9.86 8.36
CA PRO A 627 -10.13 -9.91 9.37
C PRO A 627 -10.29 -8.81 10.42
N HIS A 628 -10.95 -7.69 10.09
CA HIS A 628 -11.18 -6.58 11.01
C HIS A 628 -12.67 -6.43 11.33
N TYR A 629 -12.99 -6.44 12.63
CA TYR A 629 -14.30 -6.08 13.18
C TYR A 629 -14.16 -4.87 14.10
N LEU A 630 -14.94 -3.81 13.80
CA LEU A 630 -14.93 -2.57 14.57
C LEU A 630 -16.26 -2.39 15.30
N ALA A 631 -16.23 -2.45 16.63
CA ALA A 631 -17.34 -2.06 17.48
C ALA A 631 -17.18 -0.60 17.92
N GLN A 632 -18.24 0.19 17.79
CA GLN A 632 -18.25 1.61 18.18
C GLN A 632 -19.45 1.88 19.09
N PHE A 633 -19.22 2.59 20.19
CA PHE A 633 -20.29 3.11 21.03
C PHE A 633 -19.84 4.39 21.75
N VAL A 634 -20.82 5.13 22.26
CA VAL A 634 -20.59 6.39 23.00
C VAL A 634 -20.98 6.18 24.45
N VAL A 635 -20.10 6.58 25.36
CA VAL A 635 -20.34 6.62 26.80
C VAL A 635 -20.76 8.04 27.16
N THR A 636 -22.01 8.20 27.60
CA THR A 636 -22.58 9.48 28.03
C THR A 636 -22.61 9.62 29.55
N ASP A 637 -22.60 8.51 30.27
CA ASP A 637 -22.71 8.50 31.72
C ASP A 637 -21.42 9.02 32.38
N PRO A 638 -21.50 9.96 33.33
CA PRO A 638 -20.33 10.44 34.06
C PRO A 638 -19.80 9.37 35.03
N GLY A 639 -18.53 9.50 35.41
CA GLY A 639 -17.85 8.61 36.36
C GLY A 639 -17.17 7.40 35.70
N SER A 640 -16.81 6.42 36.53
CA SER A 640 -16.19 5.16 36.07
C SER A 640 -17.27 4.18 35.60
N GLN A 641 -17.24 3.86 34.31
CA GLN A 641 -18.13 2.88 33.68
C GLN A 641 -17.33 1.62 33.35
N LYS A 642 -17.89 0.46 33.65
CA LYS A 642 -17.23 -0.84 33.37
C LYS A 642 -18.01 -1.65 32.35
N TYR A 643 -17.27 -2.16 31.38
CA TYR A 643 -17.78 -2.99 30.31
C TYR A 643 -17.05 -4.32 30.28
N THR A 644 -17.75 -5.37 29.89
CA THR A 644 -17.14 -6.67 29.57
C THR A 644 -17.18 -6.87 28.07
N LEU A 645 -16.02 -7.13 27.48
CA LEU A 645 -15.84 -7.42 26.06
C LEU A 645 -15.68 -8.92 25.91
N VAL A 646 -16.45 -9.55 25.04
CA VAL A 646 -16.38 -11.00 24.79
C VAL A 646 -16.03 -11.21 23.32
N VAL A 647 -14.87 -11.79 23.07
CA VAL A 647 -14.43 -12.17 21.71
C VAL A 647 -15.14 -13.45 21.31
N ALA A 648 -15.81 -13.46 20.16
CA ALA A 648 -16.63 -14.58 19.72
C ALA A 648 -16.43 -14.87 18.23
N GLN A 649 -16.72 -16.11 17.82
CA GLN A 649 -16.60 -16.55 16.43
C GLN A 649 -17.83 -17.37 16.02
N HIS A 650 -18.11 -17.42 14.72
CA HIS A 650 -19.08 -18.37 14.18
C HIS A 650 -18.43 -19.73 14.05
N GLU A 651 -19.01 -20.75 14.71
CA GLU A 651 -18.57 -22.14 14.63
C GLU A 651 -17.07 -22.34 14.88
N LYS A 652 -16.72 -22.56 16.15
CA LYS A 652 -15.34 -22.77 16.59
C LYS A 652 -14.73 -24.04 16.00
N GLN A 653 -14.13 -23.91 14.82
CA GLN A 653 -13.48 -25.00 14.09
C GLN A 653 -11.95 -24.84 14.07
N LYS A 654 -11.44 -23.61 14.19
CA LYS A 654 -10.00 -23.32 14.17
C LYS A 654 -9.59 -22.43 15.34
N THR A 655 -8.33 -22.57 15.72
CA THR A 655 -7.69 -21.65 16.66
C THR A 655 -7.48 -20.32 15.96
N ILE A 656 -7.97 -19.24 16.56
CA ILE A 656 -7.77 -17.90 16.02
C ILE A 656 -6.71 -17.18 16.84
N TYR A 657 -5.84 -16.44 16.17
CA TYR A 657 -4.95 -15.46 16.75
C TYR A 657 -5.49 -14.08 16.42
N TYR A 658 -5.40 -13.13 17.34
CA TYR A 658 -5.96 -11.80 17.14
C TYR A 658 -5.22 -10.72 17.92
N THR A 659 -5.44 -9.48 17.48
CA THR A 659 -5.12 -8.24 18.18
C THR A 659 -6.42 -7.58 18.62
#